data_AF-A0AAP5I4C2-F1
#
_entry.id   AF-A0AAP5I4C2-F1
#
_cell.length_a   1.000
_cell.length_b   1.000
_cell.length_c   1.000
_cell.angle_alpha   90.00
_cell.angle_beta   90.00
_cell.angle_gamma   90.00
#
_symmetry.space_group_name_H-M   'P 1'
#
loop_
_entity.id
_entity.type
_entity.pdbx_description
1 polymer ?
#
loop_
_entity_poly.entity_id
_entity_poly.type
_entity_poly.pdbx_seq_one_letter_code
_entity_poly.pdbx_strand_id
1 'polypeptide(L)'
;MQEDFRLIVDLVSVFGVAACGGLVAALLRQPVLLGYLIGGMVIGPTGLGLIKELIQVETLAQFGVAFLLFALGVEFSLNELKKVQAIALGGGAAQMILTILATVAVCGLTGAWGTLPAKGVFLGGILSLSSTAVVLKCLMERNETETLHGQVMLGILVVQDLALGLMLAVLPALHQPGEAIAIAVLTALVRIGLFAAGAVAAGIWLIPPLLRLLARTESQELFLLGVVALCLGIALLTEYLGLSIEMGAFVAGLMISEVEYADQTLTYVESIRDIFASLFFASIGMLIDPVFLWNNLELILGLVALVFVGKFVIITPLVKLFRYPLKTALIAGLGLAQIGEFSFVLASEGQALGLVSRQIYLLILGTTAVTLVITPFVLRLVPIVFDWLESMPWLKPYFGEGKALEVAADIPLKDHVVVCGYGRVGRNLVKLLQQHNLPVVVIDQLESRVQQLRDAKIPYVYGNCVSFHVLETAGVSNARSMAIALPDAMSTRVCLKRALELFPDLNVVVRAERNRHIESLYQLGAREVVQPEFEASLEMTTYILTDLGLSREVVQREMQQIRDRHYLDLRPEQSPSEVSRNLQQVSQEMNSRWYPLPSGSPLIGMTLEEADMRYLIGVSLMAIRRAGGEELDYPDTSTRLEEGDRLLVVGSNDELAALDEFALGKAAVPGANTACQWIQVNTESPMVDKTLGELDLHNQYGVQVQAIRRDGKFIRLPDKSTDLQVRDQMLLCGSLSSLDQLQKLLDTTTEEPLSIPVIKAGEAEALKDFLPMDSLLD
;
A
#
# COMPACT_ATOMS: atom_id res chain seq x y z
N MET A 1 27.20 -1.50 44.90
CA MET A 1 26.93 -2.93 44.60
C MET A 1 25.45 -3.29 44.65
N GLN A 2 24.71 -3.04 45.74
CA GLN A 2 23.26 -3.32 45.80
C GLN A 2 22.41 -2.40 44.92
N GLU A 3 22.74 -1.11 44.81
CA GLU A 3 22.07 -0.16 43.90
C GLU A 3 22.37 -0.49 42.43
N ASP A 4 23.62 -0.82 42.09
CA ASP A 4 24.02 -1.20 40.73
C ASP A 4 23.29 -2.46 40.22
N PHE A 5 23.09 -3.46 41.09
CA PHE A 5 22.34 -4.67 40.72
C PHE A 5 20.85 -4.40 40.48
N ARG A 6 20.25 -3.47 41.25
CA ARG A 6 18.85 -3.07 41.05
C ARG A 6 18.65 -2.36 39.73
N LEU A 7 19.56 -1.45 39.37
CA LEU A 7 19.52 -0.77 38.08
C LEU A 7 19.58 -1.77 36.92
N ILE A 8 20.43 -2.80 37.00
CA ILE A 8 20.50 -3.85 35.98
C ILE A 8 19.16 -4.59 35.86
N VAL A 9 18.56 -4.99 36.99
CA VAL A 9 17.25 -5.66 37.00
C VAL A 9 16.16 -4.76 36.40
N ASP A 10 16.17 -3.48 36.75
CA ASP A 10 15.22 -2.50 36.23
C ASP A 10 15.38 -2.34 34.72
N LEU A 11 16.60 -2.19 34.20
CA LEU A 11 16.87 -2.10 32.76
C LEU A 11 16.44 -3.37 32.01
N VAL A 12 16.77 -4.55 32.53
CA VAL A 12 16.35 -5.83 31.92
C VAL A 12 14.83 -5.94 31.90
N SER A 13 14.16 -5.52 32.97
CA SER A 13 12.70 -5.52 33.06
C SER A 13 12.07 -4.55 32.06
N VAL A 14 12.64 -3.34 31.94
CA VAL A 14 12.20 -2.32 30.97
C VAL A 14 12.36 -2.82 29.54
N PHE A 15 13.53 -3.35 29.16
CA PHE A 15 13.74 -3.89 27.82
C PHE A 15 12.86 -5.11 27.55
N GLY A 16 12.72 -6.02 28.52
CA GLY A 16 11.88 -7.20 28.38
C GLY A 16 10.42 -6.84 28.11
N VAL A 17 9.85 -5.92 28.88
CA VAL A 17 8.47 -5.49 28.68
C VAL A 17 8.30 -4.60 27.44
N ALA A 18 9.28 -3.74 27.12
CA ALA A 18 9.27 -2.99 25.87
C ALA A 18 9.27 -3.95 24.67
N ALA A 19 10.11 -4.99 24.67
CA ALA A 19 10.14 -6.00 23.60
C ALA A 19 8.81 -6.76 23.50
N CYS A 20 8.24 -7.21 24.62
CA CYS A 20 6.92 -7.87 24.63
C CYS A 20 5.80 -6.94 24.13
N GLY A 21 5.75 -5.71 24.64
CA GLY A 21 4.76 -4.72 24.23
C GLY A 21 4.90 -4.35 22.76
N GLY A 22 6.13 -4.17 22.28
CA GLY A 22 6.47 -3.94 20.89
C GLY A 22 6.04 -5.10 19.97
N LEU A 23 6.26 -6.35 20.40
CA LEU A 23 5.79 -7.53 19.68
C LEU A 23 4.26 -7.56 19.58
N VAL A 24 3.56 -7.27 20.69
CA VAL A 24 2.09 -7.19 20.69
C VAL A 24 1.61 -6.08 19.74
N ALA A 25 2.24 -4.90 19.78
CA ALA A 25 1.92 -3.81 18.87
C ALA A 25 2.14 -4.21 17.40
N ALA A 26 3.26 -4.85 17.09
CA ALA A 26 3.55 -5.34 15.74
C ALA A 26 2.52 -6.39 15.26
N LEU A 27 2.12 -7.33 16.13
CA LEU A 27 1.08 -8.31 15.83
C LEU A 27 -0.28 -7.66 15.54
N LEU A 28 -0.60 -6.56 16.23
CA LEU A 28 -1.80 -5.75 16.00
C LEU A 28 -1.68 -4.79 14.80
N ARG A 29 -0.57 -4.85 14.04
CA ARG A 29 -0.23 -3.91 12.95
C ARG A 29 -0.24 -2.45 13.43
N GLN A 30 0.36 -2.21 14.59
CA GLN A 30 0.53 -0.89 15.20
C GLN A 30 2.02 -0.53 15.28
N PRO A 31 2.39 0.77 15.34
CA PRO A 31 3.77 1.20 15.56
C PRO A 31 4.35 0.61 16.85
N VAL A 32 5.56 0.06 16.76
CA VAL A 32 6.24 -0.63 17.88
C VAL A 32 6.46 0.30 19.09
N LEU A 33 6.71 1.59 18.84
CA LEU A 33 6.88 2.63 19.86
C LEU A 33 5.68 2.71 20.82
N LEU A 34 4.47 2.43 20.33
CA LEU A 34 3.27 2.39 21.16
C LEU A 34 3.33 1.24 22.18
N GLY A 35 3.86 0.09 21.75
CA GLY A 35 4.13 -1.05 22.61
C GLY A 35 5.14 -0.73 23.71
N TYR A 36 6.18 0.04 23.40
CA TYR A 36 7.18 0.49 24.39
C TYR A 36 6.54 1.38 25.46
N LEU A 37 5.73 2.35 25.03
CA LEU A 37 5.03 3.28 25.92
C LEU A 37 4.02 2.55 26.84
N ILE A 38 3.18 1.67 26.28
CA ILE A 38 2.22 0.87 27.07
C ILE A 38 2.98 -0.07 28.01
N GLY A 39 4.05 -0.70 27.54
CA GLY A 39 4.89 -1.56 28.36
C GLY A 39 5.47 -0.83 29.57
N GLY A 40 6.01 0.37 29.35
CA GLY A 40 6.47 1.28 30.39
C GLY A 40 5.38 1.65 31.39
N MET A 41 4.18 2.00 30.90
CA MET A 41 3.01 2.32 31.73
C MET A 41 2.62 1.16 32.66
N VAL A 42 2.72 -0.08 32.16
CA VAL A 42 2.41 -1.28 32.95
C VAL A 42 3.45 -1.52 34.05
N ILE A 43 4.75 -1.41 33.77
CA ILE A 43 5.81 -1.68 34.76
C ILE A 43 6.12 -0.49 35.68
N GLY A 44 5.67 0.70 35.29
CA GLY A 44 5.93 1.95 36.00
C GLY A 44 5.43 1.95 37.44
N PRO A 45 5.79 2.98 38.22
CA PRO A 45 5.51 3.06 39.66
C PRO A 45 4.03 3.01 40.01
N THR A 46 3.20 3.56 39.12
CA THR A 46 1.75 3.65 39.22
C THR A 46 1.03 2.44 38.60
N GLY A 47 1.75 1.59 37.84
CA GLY A 47 1.27 0.32 37.31
C GLY A 47 1.57 -0.82 38.27
N LEU A 48 2.48 -1.71 37.90
CA LEU A 48 2.94 -2.85 38.71
C LEU A 48 4.00 -2.47 39.75
N GLY A 49 4.62 -1.29 39.64
CA GLY A 49 5.64 -0.81 40.58
C GLY A 49 6.90 -1.67 40.62
N LEU A 50 7.29 -2.27 39.48
CA LEU A 50 8.44 -3.16 39.39
C LEU A 50 9.77 -2.41 39.42
N ILE A 51 9.79 -1.19 38.88
CA ILE A 51 10.98 -0.35 38.73
C ILE A 51 11.20 0.49 39.99
N LYS A 52 12.42 0.45 40.53
CA LYS A 52 12.79 1.12 41.79
C LYS A 52 13.73 2.30 41.58
N GLU A 53 14.63 2.21 40.61
CA GLU A 53 15.66 3.19 40.27
C GLU A 53 15.21 4.08 39.09
N LEU A 54 14.06 4.77 39.26
CA LEU A 54 13.42 5.56 38.19
C LEU A 54 14.33 6.66 37.62
N ILE A 55 15.04 7.37 38.50
CA ILE A 55 15.89 8.50 38.11
C ILE A 55 17.02 8.01 37.21
N GLN A 56 17.66 6.89 37.55
CA GLN A 56 18.75 6.32 36.78
C GLN A 56 18.27 5.79 35.43
N VAL A 57 17.09 5.17 35.38
CA VAL A 57 16.47 4.74 34.11
C VAL A 57 16.13 5.96 33.23
N GLU A 58 15.62 7.05 33.83
CA GLU A 58 15.33 8.30 33.13
C GLU A 58 16.60 8.97 32.58
N THR A 59 17.67 9.04 33.37
CA THR A 59 18.97 9.54 32.91
C THR A 59 19.52 8.73 31.74
N LEU A 60 19.37 7.40 31.75
CA LEU A 60 19.78 6.56 30.62
C LEU A 60 18.88 6.75 29.39
N ALA A 61 17.58 7.01 29.60
CA ALA A 61 16.63 7.35 28.55
C ALA A 61 16.94 8.69 27.85
N GLN A 62 17.63 9.64 28.51
CA GLN A 62 18.06 10.89 27.87
C GLN A 62 19.05 10.65 26.73
N PHE A 63 19.93 9.64 26.84
CA PHE A 63 20.76 9.21 25.70
C PHE A 63 19.91 8.75 24.51
N GLY A 64 18.74 8.16 24.78
CA GLY A 64 17.78 7.79 23.73
C GLY A 64 17.26 8.99 22.96
N VAL A 65 16.92 10.07 23.66
CA VAL A 65 16.52 11.33 23.01
C VAL A 65 17.68 11.89 22.18
N ALA A 66 18.89 11.91 22.74
CA ALA A 66 20.07 12.40 22.04
C ALA A 66 20.32 11.61 20.75
N PHE A 67 20.36 10.27 20.80
CA PHE A 67 20.58 9.45 19.60
C PHE A 67 19.43 9.51 18.61
N LEU A 68 18.18 9.65 19.07
CA LEU A 68 17.01 9.82 18.22
C LEU A 68 17.08 11.12 17.42
N LEU A 69 17.39 12.23 18.09
CA LEU A 69 17.54 13.55 17.45
C LEU A 69 18.80 13.65 16.61
N PHE A 70 19.87 12.99 17.01
CA PHE A 70 21.07 12.87 16.20
C PHE A 70 20.78 12.15 14.88
N ALA A 71 20.15 10.98 14.94
CA ALA A 71 19.79 10.24 13.73
C ALA A 71 18.85 11.04 12.83
N LEU A 72 17.86 11.72 13.40
CA LEU A 72 16.99 12.65 12.68
C LEU A 72 17.78 13.77 11.99
N GLY A 73 18.78 14.32 12.66
CA GLY A 73 19.69 15.32 12.10
C GLY A 73 20.52 14.78 10.92
N VAL A 74 20.97 13.51 10.97
CA VAL A 74 21.73 12.90 9.88
C VAL A 74 20.83 12.49 8.70
N GLU A 75 19.63 11.97 8.97
CA GLU A 75 18.62 11.55 7.97
C GLU A 75 18.14 12.73 7.10
N PHE A 76 18.25 13.94 7.63
CA PHE A 76 17.87 15.15 6.93
C PHE A 76 18.87 15.53 5.83
N SER A 77 18.40 15.49 4.57
CA SER A 77 19.13 16.07 3.43
C SER A 77 18.56 17.45 3.05
N LEU A 78 19.40 18.50 3.09
CA LEU A 78 19.01 19.85 2.66
C LEU A 78 18.55 19.89 1.19
N ASN A 79 18.95 18.90 0.39
CA ASN A 79 18.61 18.81 -1.03
C ASN A 79 17.23 18.20 -1.30
N GLU A 80 16.69 17.34 -0.45
CA GLU A 80 15.33 16.83 -0.62
C GLU A 80 14.26 17.85 -0.19
N LEU A 81 14.53 18.64 0.86
CA LEU A 81 13.66 19.74 1.27
C LEU A 81 13.44 20.78 0.16
N LYS A 82 14.45 21.01 -0.69
CA LYS A 82 14.35 21.94 -1.84
C LYS A 82 13.28 21.53 -2.86
N LYS A 83 12.99 20.22 -3.00
CA LYS A 83 11.98 19.73 -3.97
C LYS A 83 10.54 20.09 -3.58
N VAL A 84 10.27 20.28 -2.28
CA VAL A 84 8.95 20.61 -1.71
C VAL A 84 8.95 21.92 -0.90
N GLN A 85 9.94 22.79 -1.17
CA GLN A 85 10.26 23.98 -0.35
C GLN A 85 9.08 24.90 -0.06
N ALA A 86 8.14 25.07 -1.00
CA ALA A 86 7.06 26.04 -0.83
C ALA A 86 6.10 25.66 0.30
N ILE A 87 5.65 24.40 0.35
CA ILE A 87 4.74 23.94 1.42
C ILE A 87 5.48 23.39 2.63
N ALA A 88 6.66 22.79 2.45
CA ALA A 88 7.45 22.27 3.56
C ALA A 88 7.90 23.41 4.49
N LEU A 89 8.71 24.36 3.98
CA LEU A 89 9.18 25.51 4.76
C LEU A 89 8.08 26.52 5.06
N GLY A 90 7.30 26.91 4.05
CA GLY A 90 6.25 27.92 4.22
C GLY A 90 5.07 27.41 5.04
N GLY A 91 4.52 26.26 4.67
CA GLY A 91 3.36 25.65 5.33
C GLY A 91 3.68 25.13 6.73
N GLY A 92 4.80 24.42 6.92
CA GLY A 92 5.21 23.93 8.23
C GLY A 92 5.43 25.06 9.25
N ALA A 93 6.20 26.08 8.87
CA ALA A 93 6.44 27.24 9.74
C ALA A 93 5.14 28.01 10.04
N ALA A 94 4.31 28.26 9.03
CA ALA A 94 3.03 28.95 9.21
C ALA A 94 2.08 28.17 10.11
N GLN A 95 2.02 26.84 9.97
CA GLN A 95 1.20 25.97 10.83
C GLN A 95 1.63 26.08 12.29
N MET A 96 2.93 26.00 12.57
CA MET A 96 3.42 26.09 13.94
C MET A 96 3.13 27.44 14.56
N ILE A 97 3.45 28.54 13.84
CA ILE A 97 3.19 29.90 14.30
C ILE A 97 1.70 30.09 14.56
N LEU A 98 0.83 29.65 13.65
CA LEU A 98 -0.62 29.78 13.78
C LEU A 98 -1.15 28.97 14.99
N THR A 99 -0.60 27.78 15.23
CA THR A 99 -0.94 26.95 16.41
C THR A 99 -0.50 27.62 17.71
N ILE A 100 0.71 28.19 17.74
CA ILE A 100 1.23 28.95 18.88
C ILE A 100 0.35 30.17 19.16
N LEU A 101 0.04 30.97 18.14
CA LEU A 101 -0.79 32.16 18.29
C LEU A 101 -2.21 31.82 18.73
N ALA A 102 -2.81 30.76 18.18
CA ALA A 102 -4.14 30.29 18.58
C ALA A 102 -4.14 29.89 20.06
N THR A 103 -3.10 29.16 20.50
CA THR A 103 -2.99 28.72 21.89
C THR A 103 -2.77 29.90 22.85
N VAL A 104 -1.91 30.86 22.48
CA VAL A 104 -1.72 32.10 23.24
C VAL A 104 -3.03 32.89 23.35
N ALA A 105 -3.80 33.00 22.27
CA ALA A 105 -5.08 33.69 22.28
C ALA A 105 -6.10 32.98 23.18
N VAL A 106 -6.21 31.65 23.08
CA VAL A 106 -7.13 30.85 23.92
C VAL A 106 -6.75 30.96 25.39
N CYS A 107 -5.48 30.79 25.76
CA CYS A 107 -5.01 30.95 27.14
C CYS A 107 -5.24 32.38 27.65
N GLY A 108 -4.98 33.39 26.83
CA GLY A 108 -5.17 34.80 27.19
C GLY A 108 -6.64 35.20 27.40
N LEU A 109 -7.55 34.68 26.57
CA LEU A 109 -8.98 34.99 26.63
C LEU A 109 -9.71 34.24 27.74
N THR A 110 -9.38 32.97 27.95
CA THR A 110 -10.05 32.12 28.95
C THR A 110 -9.48 32.30 30.35
N GLY A 111 -8.26 32.86 30.48
CA GLY A 111 -7.49 32.84 31.71
C GLY A 111 -7.12 31.43 32.18
N ALA A 112 -7.50 30.40 31.43
CA ALA A 112 -7.08 29.03 31.66
C ALA A 112 -5.55 28.99 31.47
N TRP A 113 -4.86 28.32 32.40
CA TRP A 113 -3.39 28.23 32.46
C TRP A 113 -2.62 29.46 33.00
N GLY A 114 -3.32 30.51 33.41
CA GLY A 114 -2.73 31.74 33.97
C GLY A 114 -2.46 32.82 32.92
N THR A 115 -2.26 34.05 33.36
CA THR A 115 -2.24 35.26 32.51
C THR A 115 -0.94 35.50 31.74
N LEU A 116 0.06 34.61 31.84
CA LEU A 116 1.36 34.81 31.17
C LEU A 116 1.35 34.27 29.73
N PRO A 117 1.64 35.12 28.71
CA PRO A 117 1.76 34.70 27.31
C PRO A 117 2.77 33.56 27.11
N ALA A 118 3.81 33.50 27.94
CA ALA A 118 4.85 32.47 27.90
C ALA A 118 4.31 31.03 28.02
N LYS A 119 3.29 30.80 28.86
CA LYS A 119 2.68 29.48 29.02
C LYS A 119 1.86 29.06 27.79
N GLY A 120 1.18 30.03 27.17
CA GLY A 120 0.49 29.82 25.89
C GLY A 120 1.44 29.52 24.75
N VAL A 121 2.61 30.19 24.71
CA VAL A 121 3.67 29.89 23.72
C VAL A 121 4.22 28.48 23.91
N PHE A 122 4.51 28.11 25.16
CA PHE A 122 4.99 26.77 25.49
C PHE A 122 4.00 25.67 25.10
N LEU A 123 2.74 25.80 25.52
CA LEU A 123 1.69 24.84 25.16
C LEU A 123 1.47 24.80 23.65
N GLY A 124 1.47 25.95 22.99
CA GLY A 124 1.37 26.05 21.55
C GLY A 124 2.52 25.36 20.82
N GLY A 125 3.74 25.41 21.36
CA GLY A 125 4.90 24.66 20.87
C GLY A 125 4.64 23.17 20.93
N ILE A 126 4.26 22.64 22.10
CA ILE A 126 3.91 21.21 22.29
C ILE A 126 2.83 20.75 21.32
N LEU A 127 1.74 21.52 21.20
CA LEU A 127 0.62 21.16 20.34
C LEU A 127 0.96 21.30 18.85
N SER A 128 1.89 22.17 18.48
CA SER A 128 2.25 22.39 17.08
C SER A 128 2.95 21.19 16.44
N LEU A 129 3.72 20.43 17.23
CA LEU A 129 4.48 19.27 16.78
C LEU A 129 3.55 18.07 16.54
N SER A 130 3.82 17.30 15.49
CA SER A 130 3.08 16.09 15.12
C SER A 130 4.06 14.92 15.03
N SER A 131 3.58 13.69 15.25
CA SER A 131 4.44 12.49 15.19
C SER A 131 4.85 12.14 13.77
N THR A 132 6.14 12.22 13.50
CA THR A 132 6.74 11.78 12.23
C THR A 132 6.73 10.27 12.13
N ALA A 133 7.14 9.56 13.19
CA ALA A 133 7.23 8.09 13.17
C ALA A 133 5.88 7.42 12.90
N VAL A 134 4.80 7.88 13.54
CA VAL A 134 3.45 7.31 13.36
C VAL A 134 2.92 7.60 11.95
N VAL A 135 3.03 8.84 11.47
CA VAL A 135 2.50 9.24 10.15
C VAL A 135 3.28 8.58 9.03
N LEU A 136 4.63 8.59 9.09
CA LEU A 136 5.47 7.94 8.09
C LEU A 136 5.18 6.44 8.04
N LYS A 137 5.06 5.75 9.18
CA LYS A 137 4.72 4.33 9.22
C LYS A 137 3.36 4.07 8.57
N CYS A 138 2.34 4.86 8.90
CA CYS A 138 1.00 4.73 8.31
C CYS A 138 1.02 4.95 6.79
N LEU A 139 1.81 5.90 6.29
CA LEU A 139 1.97 6.16 4.86
C LEU A 139 2.73 5.03 4.15
N MET A 140 3.81 4.52 4.75
CA MET A 140 4.59 3.41 4.19
C MET A 140 3.78 2.11 4.09
N GLU A 141 3.02 1.77 5.14
CA GLU A 141 2.17 0.58 5.13
C GLU A 141 1.09 0.62 4.04
N ARG A 142 0.70 1.82 3.62
CA ARG A 142 -0.29 2.07 2.58
C ARG A 142 0.32 2.39 1.22
N ASN A 143 1.65 2.40 1.10
CA ASN A 143 2.37 2.87 -0.09
C ASN A 143 1.95 4.30 -0.54
N GLU A 144 1.60 5.16 0.42
CA GLU A 144 1.13 6.53 0.16
C GLU A 144 2.23 7.60 0.31
N THR A 145 3.49 7.23 0.56
CA THR A 145 4.60 8.18 0.76
C THR A 145 4.90 9.06 -0.46
N GLU A 146 4.73 8.52 -1.68
CA GLU A 146 4.94 9.26 -2.94
C GLU A 146 3.69 10.07 -3.39
N THR A 147 2.57 9.97 -2.67
CA THR A 147 1.34 10.70 -3.02
C THR A 147 1.43 12.18 -2.67
N LEU A 148 0.55 13.01 -3.25
CA LEU A 148 0.51 14.44 -2.94
C LEU A 148 0.30 14.72 -1.45
N HIS A 149 -0.64 14.03 -0.79
CA HIS A 149 -0.87 14.23 0.64
C HIS A 149 0.27 13.68 1.48
N GLY A 150 0.86 12.54 1.10
CA GLY A 150 2.05 11.99 1.74
C GLY A 150 3.21 12.97 1.72
N GLN A 151 3.55 13.52 0.56
CA GLN A 151 4.63 14.50 0.39
C GLN A 151 4.38 15.80 1.17
N VAL A 152 3.14 16.30 1.22
CA VAL A 152 2.78 17.47 2.03
C VAL A 152 2.95 17.20 3.52
N MET A 153 2.46 16.05 4.00
CA MET A 153 2.58 15.68 5.40
C MET A 153 4.04 15.53 5.82
N LEU A 154 4.83 14.77 5.06
CA LEU A 154 6.26 14.59 5.32
C LEU A 154 7.01 15.93 5.28
N GLY A 155 6.71 16.80 4.32
CA GLY A 155 7.33 18.13 4.23
C GLY A 155 7.04 19.01 5.46
N ILE A 156 5.82 18.99 5.99
CA ILE A 156 5.47 19.73 7.21
C ILE A 156 6.15 19.12 8.44
N LEU A 157 6.13 17.79 8.57
CA LEU A 157 6.76 17.06 9.66
C LEU A 157 8.25 17.36 9.78
N VAL A 158 8.98 17.36 8.65
CA VAL A 158 10.41 17.70 8.61
C VAL A 158 10.69 19.09 9.20
N VAL A 159 9.82 20.07 8.90
CA VAL A 159 10.00 21.43 9.44
C VAL A 159 9.63 21.53 10.91
N GLN A 160 8.65 20.75 11.38
CA GLN A 160 8.33 20.63 12.80
C GLN A 160 9.49 20.02 13.60
N ASP A 161 10.08 18.95 13.08
CA ASP A 161 11.22 18.26 13.68
C ASP A 161 12.47 19.15 13.75
N LEU A 162 12.76 19.91 12.67
CA LEU A 162 13.83 20.90 12.68
C LEU A 162 13.58 22.03 13.70
N ALA A 163 12.31 22.43 13.86
CA ALA A 163 11.95 23.50 14.77
C ALA A 163 12.02 23.09 16.25
N LEU A 164 11.93 21.79 16.57
CA LEU A 164 12.04 21.29 17.94
C LEU A 164 13.32 21.76 18.64
N GLY A 165 14.47 21.62 17.98
CA GLY A 165 15.75 22.06 18.54
C GLY A 165 15.77 23.56 18.84
N LEU A 166 15.17 24.37 17.95
CA LEU A 166 15.00 25.82 18.16
C LEU A 166 14.05 26.12 19.33
N MET A 167 12.95 25.37 19.45
CA MET A 167 12.00 25.52 20.55
C MET A 167 12.65 25.22 21.90
N LEU A 168 13.41 24.13 22.01
CA LEU A 168 14.15 23.76 23.23
C LEU A 168 15.17 24.84 23.62
N ALA A 169 15.88 25.40 22.64
CA ALA A 169 16.86 26.45 22.90
C ALA A 169 16.23 27.79 23.34
N VAL A 170 15.01 28.10 22.90
CA VAL A 170 14.28 29.31 23.31
C VAL A 170 13.52 29.11 24.62
N LEU A 171 13.27 27.86 25.02
CA LEU A 171 12.44 27.52 26.17
C LEU A 171 12.87 28.18 27.49
N PRO A 172 14.17 28.23 27.87
CA PRO A 172 14.61 28.90 29.09
C PRO A 172 14.30 30.41 29.11
N ALA A 173 14.24 31.05 27.93
CA ALA A 173 13.93 32.47 27.82
C ALA A 173 12.45 32.77 28.17
N LEU A 174 11.55 31.81 28.01
CA LEU A 174 10.12 31.96 28.33
C LEU A 174 9.84 32.06 29.84
N HIS A 175 10.77 31.62 30.69
CA HIS A 175 10.65 31.76 32.14
C HIS A 175 10.97 33.18 32.65
N GLN A 176 11.63 34.00 31.82
CA GLN A 176 12.05 35.34 32.24
C GLN A 176 10.84 36.29 32.44
N PRO A 177 10.95 37.32 33.29
CA PRO A 177 9.89 38.32 33.47
C PRO A 177 9.53 39.01 32.14
N GLY A 178 8.26 39.39 31.96
CA GLY A 178 7.72 39.90 30.68
C GLY A 178 8.53 41.04 30.03
N GLU A 179 9.08 41.95 30.82
CA GLU A 179 9.94 43.06 30.35
C GLU A 179 11.30 42.59 29.82
N ALA A 180 11.78 41.45 30.30
CA ALA A 180 13.06 40.84 29.93
C ALA A 180 12.92 39.72 28.88
N ILE A 181 11.71 39.20 28.62
CA ILE A 181 11.50 38.10 27.64
C ILE A 181 12.03 38.48 26.25
N ALA A 182 11.76 39.70 25.77
CA ALA A 182 12.22 40.12 24.45
C ALA A 182 13.76 40.10 24.34
N ILE A 183 14.45 40.59 25.39
CA ILE A 183 15.91 40.58 25.46
C ILE A 183 16.42 39.14 25.61
N ALA A 184 15.78 38.32 26.45
CA ALA A 184 16.14 36.93 26.67
C ALA A 184 16.02 36.10 25.39
N VAL A 185 14.92 36.24 24.66
CA VAL A 185 14.70 35.58 23.36
C VAL A 185 15.73 36.07 22.33
N LEU A 186 16.00 37.38 22.26
CA LEU A 186 17.04 37.91 21.38
C LEU A 186 18.43 37.34 21.73
N THR A 187 18.77 37.27 23.02
CA THR A 187 20.05 36.67 23.46
C THR A 187 20.12 35.18 23.17
N ALA A 188 19.01 34.45 23.31
CA ALA A 188 18.92 33.04 22.94
C ALA A 188 19.13 32.87 21.44
N LEU A 189 18.46 33.66 20.59
CA LEU A 189 18.64 33.64 19.14
C LEU A 189 20.06 33.99 18.72
N VAL A 190 20.71 34.95 19.39
CA VAL A 190 22.13 35.29 19.14
C VAL A 190 23.05 34.13 19.54
N ARG A 191 22.84 33.52 20.71
CA ARG A 191 23.61 32.34 21.14
C ARG A 191 23.44 31.16 20.19
N ILE A 192 22.20 30.89 19.77
CA ILE A 192 21.88 29.87 18.76
C ILE A 192 22.56 30.20 17.44
N GLY A 193 22.50 31.46 16.98
CA GLY A 193 23.14 31.89 15.73
C GLY A 193 24.67 31.74 15.76
N LEU A 194 25.30 32.11 16.88
CA LEU A 194 26.74 31.91 17.08
C LEU A 194 27.12 30.43 17.15
N PHE A 195 26.34 29.64 17.89
CA PHE A 195 26.54 28.19 17.96
C PHE A 195 26.35 27.54 16.59
N ALA A 196 25.28 27.87 15.86
CA ALA A 196 25.02 27.38 14.52
C ALA A 196 26.13 27.79 13.54
N ALA A 197 26.64 29.01 13.60
CA ALA A 197 27.77 29.43 12.78
C ALA A 197 29.04 28.62 13.10
N GLY A 198 29.32 28.39 14.38
CA GLY A 198 30.42 27.52 14.83
C GLY A 198 30.23 26.07 14.40
N ALA A 199 29.02 25.54 14.50
CA ALA A 199 28.65 24.19 14.08
C ALA A 199 28.81 24.02 12.56
N VAL A 200 28.37 25.00 11.76
CA VAL A 200 28.58 25.01 10.30
C VAL A 200 30.08 25.05 9.98
N ALA A 201 30.86 25.92 10.64
CA ALA A 201 32.31 25.96 10.44
C ALA A 201 32.97 24.63 10.79
N ALA A 202 32.58 24.01 11.90
CA ALA A 202 33.05 22.69 12.31
C ALA A 202 32.59 21.57 11.34
N GLY A 203 31.36 21.63 10.83
CA GLY A 203 30.82 20.68 9.85
C GLY A 203 31.55 20.75 8.51
N ILE A 204 32.09 21.92 8.14
CA ILE A 204 32.88 22.08 6.91
C ILE A 204 34.36 21.71 7.14
N TRP A 205 34.94 22.04 8.29
CA TRP A 205 36.40 21.94 8.51
C TRP A 205 36.84 20.79 9.42
N LEU A 206 36.09 20.48 10.48
CA LEU A 206 36.50 19.53 11.51
C LEU A 206 35.90 18.13 11.30
N ILE A 207 34.60 18.05 10.98
CA ILE A 207 33.89 16.77 10.83
C ILE A 207 34.39 15.96 9.63
N PRO A 208 34.57 16.53 8.41
CA PRO A 208 34.97 15.75 7.25
C PRO A 208 36.35 15.08 7.36
N PRO A 209 37.42 15.74 7.88
CA PRO A 209 38.69 15.05 8.07
C PRO A 209 38.64 14.01 9.19
N LEU A 210 37.86 14.25 10.27
CA LEU A 210 37.73 13.30 11.36
C LEU A 210 37.01 12.01 10.92
N LEU A 211 35.88 12.14 10.22
CA LEU A 211 35.16 10.98 9.69
C LEU A 211 35.99 10.22 8.65
N ARG A 212 36.73 10.92 7.79
CA ARG A 212 37.68 10.28 6.85
C ARG A 212 38.79 9.53 7.58
N LEU A 213 39.30 10.06 8.69
CA LEU A 213 40.31 9.37 9.50
C LEU A 213 39.76 8.09 10.11
N LEU A 214 38.55 8.14 10.66
CA LEU A 214 37.87 6.96 11.22
C LEU A 214 37.56 5.93 10.13
N ALA A 215 37.03 6.36 8.99
CA ALA A 215 36.69 5.47 7.87
C ALA A 215 37.92 4.77 7.27
N ARG A 216 39.08 5.43 7.24
CA ARG A 216 40.36 4.84 6.78
C ARG A 216 40.83 3.65 7.61
N THR A 217 40.35 3.51 8.84
CA THR A 217 40.71 2.35 9.67
C THR A 217 40.01 1.06 9.23
N GLU A 218 39.01 1.15 8.34
CA GLU A 218 38.14 0.04 7.88
C GLU A 218 37.45 -0.72 9.03
N SER A 219 37.53 -0.22 10.26
CA SER A 219 36.90 -0.80 11.45
C SER A 219 35.54 -0.13 11.67
N GLN A 220 34.48 -0.93 11.57
CA GLN A 220 33.12 -0.49 11.85
C GLN A 220 32.97 -0.06 13.32
N GLU A 221 33.64 -0.76 14.24
CA GLU A 221 33.60 -0.49 15.67
C GLU A 221 34.22 0.89 16.00
N LEU A 222 35.39 1.19 15.45
CA LEU A 222 36.05 2.48 15.67
C LEU A 222 35.26 3.63 15.05
N PHE A 223 34.66 3.41 13.88
CA PHE A 223 33.82 4.40 13.24
C PHE A 223 32.57 4.70 14.10
N LEU A 224 31.85 3.67 14.55
CA LEU A 224 30.69 3.82 15.43
C LEU A 224 31.05 4.54 16.73
N LEU A 225 32.13 4.10 17.40
CA LEU A 225 32.59 4.72 18.63
C LEU A 225 32.96 6.19 18.42
N GLY A 226 33.64 6.52 17.32
CA GLY A 226 34.01 7.89 16.98
C GLY A 226 32.80 8.77 16.70
N VAL A 227 31.80 8.26 15.98
CA VAL A 227 30.54 8.98 15.73
C VAL A 227 29.76 9.21 17.03
N VAL A 228 29.63 8.18 17.88
CA VAL A 228 28.95 8.30 19.19
C VAL A 228 29.66 9.31 20.08
N ALA A 229 31.00 9.24 20.15
CA ALA A 229 31.80 10.20 20.91
C ALA A 229 31.65 11.62 20.37
N LEU A 230 31.57 11.80 19.05
CA LEU A 230 31.32 13.09 18.44
C LEU A 230 29.92 13.64 18.80
N CYS A 231 28.89 12.81 18.65
CA CYS A 231 27.50 13.15 18.99
C CYS A 231 27.40 13.61 20.44
N LEU A 232 27.84 12.78 21.39
CA LEU A 232 27.80 13.10 22.82
C LEU A 232 28.74 14.25 23.19
N GLY A 233 29.89 14.37 22.53
CA GLY A 233 30.84 15.46 22.75
C GLY A 233 30.26 16.82 22.35
N ILE A 234 29.56 16.91 21.22
CA ILE A 234 28.87 18.12 20.79
C ILE A 234 27.67 18.40 21.72
N ALA A 235 26.92 17.38 22.11
CA ALA A 235 25.79 17.50 23.04
C ALA A 235 26.21 18.05 24.43
N LEU A 236 27.35 17.58 24.95
CA LEU A 236 27.95 18.13 26.17
C LEU A 236 28.44 19.56 25.98
N LEU A 237 29.08 19.87 24.84
CA LEU A 237 29.53 21.22 24.54
C LEU A 237 28.36 22.21 24.52
N THR A 238 27.22 21.83 23.95
CA THR A 238 26.01 22.67 23.95
C THR A 238 25.45 22.90 25.34
N GLU A 239 25.46 21.88 26.20
CA GLU A 239 25.05 22.02 27.60
C GLU A 239 25.91 23.04 28.34
N TYR A 240 27.24 23.02 28.14
CA TYR A 240 28.14 24.04 28.69
C TYR A 240 27.87 25.46 28.16
N LEU A 241 27.36 25.58 26.94
CA LEU A 241 26.95 26.86 26.35
C LEU A 241 25.57 27.34 26.84
N GLY A 242 24.91 26.56 27.71
CA GLY A 242 23.57 26.83 28.23
C GLY A 242 22.46 26.55 27.20
N LEU A 243 22.72 25.66 26.25
CA LEU A 243 21.73 25.07 25.34
C LEU A 243 21.42 23.64 25.79
N SER A 244 20.33 23.03 25.31
CA SER A 244 19.97 21.68 25.73
C SER A 244 20.86 20.61 25.06
N ILE A 245 21.04 19.45 25.72
CA ILE A 245 21.81 18.31 25.20
C ILE A 245 21.20 17.83 23.86
N GLU A 246 19.88 17.80 23.80
CA GLU A 246 19.07 17.43 22.63
C GLU A 246 19.39 18.29 21.41
N MET A 247 19.51 19.60 21.61
CA MET A 247 19.86 20.54 20.55
C MET A 247 21.26 20.27 20.01
N GLY A 248 22.23 19.95 20.87
CA GLY A 248 23.57 19.58 20.42
C GLY A 248 23.62 18.27 19.68
N ALA A 249 22.88 17.26 20.13
CA ALA A 249 22.80 15.98 19.43
C ALA A 249 22.16 16.14 18.04
N PHE A 250 21.09 16.92 17.93
CA PHE A 250 20.46 17.26 16.64
C PHE A 250 21.43 18.00 15.69
N VAL A 251 22.12 19.04 16.19
CA VAL A 251 23.08 19.80 15.39
C VAL A 251 24.29 18.95 15.00
N ALA A 252 24.75 18.05 15.86
CA ALA A 252 25.79 17.08 15.53
C ALA A 252 25.38 16.19 14.34
N GLY A 253 24.11 15.77 14.28
CA GLY A 253 23.56 15.04 13.15
C GLY A 253 23.57 15.86 11.85
N LEU A 254 23.07 17.10 11.91
CA LEU A 254 23.09 18.02 10.77
C LEU A 254 24.50 18.33 10.25
N MET A 255 25.50 18.36 11.12
CA MET A 255 26.90 18.55 10.72
C MET A 255 27.46 17.35 9.93
N ILE A 256 26.90 16.16 10.13
CA ILE A 256 27.31 14.93 9.44
C ILE A 256 26.51 14.71 8.15
N SER A 257 25.24 15.14 8.08
CA SER A 257 24.36 14.88 6.93
C SER A 257 24.88 15.42 5.59
N GLU A 258 25.73 16.45 5.62
CA GLU A 258 26.34 17.04 4.42
C GLU A 258 27.67 16.38 4.01
N VAL A 259 28.15 15.37 4.74
CA VAL A 259 29.43 14.70 4.49
C VAL A 259 29.20 13.37 3.73
N GLU A 260 30.18 12.96 2.92
CA GLU A 260 30.16 11.72 2.11
C GLU A 260 29.84 10.42 2.89
N TYR A 261 29.98 10.42 4.23
CA TYR A 261 29.79 9.25 5.09
C TYR A 261 28.47 9.28 5.88
N ALA A 262 27.52 10.17 5.55
CA ALA A 262 26.26 10.33 6.27
C ALA A 262 25.43 9.03 6.33
N ASP A 263 25.23 8.36 5.19
CA ASP A 263 24.45 7.10 5.11
C ASP A 263 25.09 5.99 5.94
N GLN A 264 26.43 5.92 5.93
CA GLN A 264 27.18 4.96 6.73
C GLN A 264 27.06 5.25 8.23
N THR A 265 27.11 6.53 8.62
CA THR A 265 26.86 6.97 9.99
C THR A 265 25.46 6.60 10.45
N LEU A 266 24.43 6.84 9.64
CA LEU A 266 23.06 6.44 9.96
C LEU A 266 22.97 4.93 10.21
N THR A 267 23.40 4.13 9.24
CA THR A 267 23.32 2.66 9.30
C THR A 267 23.94 2.10 10.59
N TYR A 268 25.07 2.65 11.04
CA TYR A 268 25.72 2.16 12.26
C TYR A 268 25.08 2.69 13.54
N VAL A 269 24.59 3.93 13.56
CA VAL A 269 23.96 4.51 14.77
C VAL A 269 22.52 4.03 14.96
N GLU A 270 21.83 3.59 13.90
CA GLU A 270 20.47 3.05 13.95
C GLU A 270 20.26 2.01 15.06
N SER A 271 21.17 1.04 15.18
CA SER A 271 21.06 0.00 16.21
C SER A 271 21.16 0.56 17.65
N ILE A 272 22.05 1.53 17.87
CA ILE A 272 22.18 2.20 19.18
C ILE A 272 20.94 3.05 19.45
N ARG A 273 20.54 3.86 18.47
CA ARG A 273 19.34 4.69 18.52
C ARG A 273 18.12 3.86 18.90
N ASP A 274 17.90 2.73 18.25
CA ASP A 274 16.68 1.92 18.46
C ASP A 274 16.62 1.31 19.86
N ILE A 275 17.76 0.84 20.40
CA ILE A 275 17.86 0.35 21.78
C ILE A 275 17.52 1.46 22.76
N PHE A 276 18.18 2.62 22.66
CA PHE A 276 17.95 3.70 23.60
C PHE A 276 16.60 4.40 23.37
N ALA A 277 16.05 4.41 22.15
CA ALA A 277 14.70 4.87 21.88
C ALA A 277 13.68 3.98 22.61
N SER A 278 13.84 2.66 22.59
CA SER A 278 12.96 1.76 23.36
C SER A 278 12.98 2.07 24.85
N LEU A 279 14.16 2.37 25.41
CA LEU A 279 14.32 2.78 26.80
C LEU A 279 13.65 4.14 27.07
N PHE A 280 13.80 5.10 26.17
CA PHE A 280 13.17 6.42 26.26
C PHE A 280 11.64 6.34 26.26
N PHE A 281 11.04 5.65 25.29
CA PHE A 281 9.60 5.52 25.21
C PHE A 281 9.01 4.72 26.36
N ALA A 282 9.70 3.67 26.80
CA ALA A 282 9.29 2.94 28.00
C ALA A 282 9.41 3.82 29.25
N SER A 283 10.45 4.65 29.36
CA SER A 283 10.61 5.58 30.48
C SER A 283 9.48 6.61 30.55
N ILE A 284 9.11 7.22 29.43
CA ILE A 284 7.91 8.08 29.37
C ILE A 284 6.66 7.29 29.76
N GLY A 285 6.53 6.05 29.26
CA GLY A 285 5.47 5.14 29.65
C GLY A 285 5.33 5.03 31.16
N MET A 286 6.44 4.86 31.88
CA MET A 286 6.44 4.75 33.34
C MET A 286 5.95 6.02 34.07
N LEU A 287 6.10 7.19 33.44
CA LEU A 287 5.61 8.47 33.99
C LEU A 287 4.11 8.66 33.78
N ILE A 288 3.51 7.92 32.85
CA ILE A 288 2.08 7.99 32.57
C ILE A 288 1.34 7.19 33.64
N ASP A 289 0.54 7.89 34.44
CA ASP A 289 -0.28 7.30 35.51
C ASP A 289 -1.65 6.85 34.98
N PRO A 290 -1.93 5.52 34.90
CA PRO A 290 -3.20 5.00 34.42
C PRO A 290 -4.40 5.44 35.27
N VAL A 291 -4.18 5.59 36.59
CA VAL A 291 -5.22 6.01 37.53
C VAL A 291 -5.53 7.49 37.31
N PHE A 292 -4.49 8.32 37.08
CA PHE A 292 -4.68 9.72 36.70
C PHE A 292 -5.44 9.86 35.38
N LEU A 293 -5.10 9.05 34.36
CA LEU A 293 -5.80 9.01 33.09
C LEU A 293 -7.28 8.68 33.25
N TRP A 294 -7.59 7.65 34.05
CA TRP A 294 -8.96 7.24 34.30
C TRP A 294 -9.76 8.33 35.04
N ASN A 295 -9.16 8.93 36.07
CA ASN A 295 -9.79 9.98 36.86
C ASN A 295 -10.00 11.29 36.08
N ASN A 296 -9.18 11.55 35.06
CA ASN A 296 -9.28 12.75 34.22
C ASN A 296 -9.69 12.42 32.78
N LEU A 297 -10.33 11.25 32.56
CA LEU A 297 -10.61 10.75 31.21
C LEU A 297 -11.45 11.73 30.40
N GLU A 298 -12.47 12.34 31.02
CA GLU A 298 -13.31 13.36 30.38
C GLU A 298 -12.48 14.56 29.90
N LEU A 299 -11.60 15.08 30.76
CA LEU A 299 -10.73 16.21 30.44
C LEU A 299 -9.73 15.82 29.34
N ILE A 300 -9.12 14.64 29.43
CA ILE A 300 -8.16 14.15 28.43
C ILE A 300 -8.84 13.96 27.08
N LEU A 301 -10.02 13.31 27.02
CA LEU A 301 -10.76 13.16 25.78
C LEU A 301 -11.19 14.51 25.20
N GLY A 302 -11.59 15.46 26.06
CA GLY A 302 -11.85 16.85 25.66
C GLY A 302 -10.63 17.54 25.05
N LEU A 303 -9.45 17.38 25.67
CA LEU A 303 -8.18 17.91 25.16
C LEU A 303 -7.75 17.22 23.85
N VAL A 304 -7.90 15.90 23.75
CA VAL A 304 -7.62 15.14 22.52
C VAL A 304 -8.51 15.64 21.39
N ALA A 305 -9.82 15.78 21.62
CA ALA A 305 -10.75 16.30 20.63
C ALA A 305 -10.40 17.74 20.24
N LEU A 306 -10.09 18.60 21.22
CA LEU A 306 -9.67 19.98 21.00
C LEU A 306 -8.41 20.04 20.11
N VAL A 307 -7.42 19.19 20.37
CA VAL A 307 -6.17 19.16 19.60
C VAL A 307 -6.42 18.66 18.18
N PHE A 308 -7.16 17.55 18.03
CA PHE A 308 -7.49 17.00 16.72
C PHE A 308 -8.26 18.02 15.86
N VAL A 309 -9.34 18.60 16.42
CA VAL A 309 -10.17 19.58 15.72
C VAL A 309 -9.38 20.87 15.49
N GLY A 310 -8.65 21.36 16.48
CA GLY A 310 -7.88 22.60 16.40
C GLY A 310 -6.81 22.53 15.31
N LYS A 311 -5.99 21.48 15.31
CA LYS A 311 -4.96 21.29 14.27
C LYS A 311 -5.58 21.02 12.91
N PHE A 312 -6.66 20.25 12.82
CA PHE A 312 -7.38 20.06 11.56
C PHE A 312 -7.86 21.39 10.96
N VAL A 313 -8.50 22.24 11.77
CA VAL A 313 -8.99 23.57 11.37
C VAL A 313 -7.85 24.52 11.00
N ILE A 314 -6.65 24.34 11.56
CA ILE A 314 -5.47 25.13 11.20
C ILE A 314 -4.84 24.62 9.90
N ILE A 315 -4.63 23.31 9.78
CA ILE A 315 -3.82 22.70 8.71
C ILE A 315 -4.59 22.62 7.40
N THR A 316 -5.85 22.22 7.41
CA THR A 316 -6.65 22.10 6.17
C THR A 316 -6.73 23.41 5.37
N PRO A 317 -7.16 24.55 5.93
CA PRO A 317 -7.21 25.79 5.16
C PRO A 317 -5.81 26.27 4.76
N LEU A 318 -4.79 26.00 5.58
CA LEU A 318 -3.42 26.34 5.23
C LEU A 318 -2.96 25.57 4.00
N VAL A 319 -3.10 24.25 3.97
CA VAL A 319 -2.76 23.42 2.79
C VAL A 319 -3.56 23.85 1.57
N LYS A 320 -4.84 24.22 1.74
CA LYS A 320 -5.67 24.76 0.65
C LYS A 320 -5.18 26.11 0.13
N LEU A 321 -4.70 27.00 1.00
CA LEU A 321 -4.12 28.30 0.64
C LEU A 321 -2.87 28.15 -0.23
N PHE A 322 -2.09 27.08 -0.01
CA PHE A 322 -0.97 26.67 -0.86
C PHE A 322 -1.39 25.98 -2.17
N ARG A 323 -2.68 26.08 -2.55
CA ARG A 323 -3.28 25.61 -3.82
C ARG A 323 -3.33 24.09 -4.00
N TYR A 324 -3.28 23.32 -2.93
CA TYR A 324 -3.52 21.88 -3.01
C TYR A 324 -5.04 21.54 -3.10
N PRO A 325 -5.41 20.39 -3.68
CA PRO A 325 -6.80 19.92 -3.72
C PRO A 325 -7.42 19.81 -2.32
N LEU A 326 -8.75 19.98 -2.21
CA LEU A 326 -9.43 19.93 -0.91
C LEU A 326 -9.25 18.56 -0.23
N LYS A 327 -9.32 17.48 -1.01
CA LYS A 327 -9.07 16.11 -0.53
C LYS A 327 -7.69 15.98 0.11
N THR A 328 -6.64 16.47 -0.56
CA THR A 328 -5.28 16.51 -0.03
C THR A 328 -5.19 17.32 1.27
N ALA A 329 -5.84 18.48 1.31
CA ALA A 329 -5.85 19.36 2.47
C ALA A 329 -6.56 18.75 3.69
N LEU A 330 -7.64 17.99 3.48
CA LEU A 330 -8.37 17.33 4.55
C LEU A 330 -7.63 16.09 5.07
N ILE A 331 -7.05 15.28 4.17
CA ILE A 331 -6.21 14.13 4.55
C ILE A 331 -4.98 14.60 5.33
N ALA A 332 -4.28 15.61 4.83
CA ALA A 332 -3.12 16.18 5.53
C ALA A 332 -3.51 16.81 6.87
N GLY A 333 -4.66 17.49 6.93
CA GLY A 333 -5.20 18.07 8.16
C GLY A 333 -5.44 17.03 9.24
N LEU A 334 -6.06 15.90 8.89
CA LEU A 334 -6.34 14.80 9.82
C LEU A 334 -5.08 14.01 10.20
N GLY A 335 -4.18 13.77 9.25
CA GLY A 335 -2.95 13.02 9.51
C GLY A 335 -1.95 13.75 10.41
N LEU A 336 -1.94 15.08 10.37
CA LEU A 336 -1.08 15.93 11.21
C LEU A 336 -1.79 16.48 12.46
N ALA A 337 -3.03 16.05 12.72
CA ALA A 337 -3.86 16.59 13.81
C ALA A 337 -3.41 16.17 15.22
N GLN A 338 -2.52 15.20 15.30
CA GLN A 338 -2.03 14.58 16.54
C GLN A 338 -0.75 15.23 17.07
N ILE A 339 -0.42 14.93 18.32
CA ILE A 339 0.76 15.47 19.01
C ILE A 339 1.93 14.49 18.85
N GLY A 340 3.09 15.01 18.47
CA GLY A 340 4.30 14.20 18.29
C GLY A 340 4.93 13.68 19.58
N GLU A 341 5.69 12.60 19.44
CA GLU A 341 6.53 12.00 20.49
C GLU A 341 7.51 13.01 21.10
N PHE A 342 8.04 13.90 20.29
CA PHE A 342 9.00 14.89 20.73
C PHE A 342 8.40 15.96 21.65
N SER A 343 7.07 16.09 21.65
CA SER A 343 6.37 16.92 22.63
C SER A 343 6.55 16.41 24.06
N PHE A 344 6.88 15.14 24.28
CA PHE A 344 7.24 14.61 25.59
C PHE A 344 8.54 15.23 26.12
N VAL A 345 9.54 15.38 25.25
CA VAL A 345 10.83 16.01 25.58
C VAL A 345 10.59 17.47 25.96
N LEU A 346 9.85 18.20 25.13
CA LEU A 346 9.51 19.60 25.37
C LEU A 346 8.68 19.78 26.66
N ALA A 347 7.74 18.87 26.93
CA ALA A 347 6.94 18.86 28.15
C ALA A 347 7.78 18.63 29.41
N SER A 348 8.73 17.68 29.35
CA SER A 348 9.62 17.35 30.46
C SER A 348 10.51 18.54 30.82
N GLU A 349 11.15 19.14 29.81
CA GLU A 349 12.02 20.30 30.01
C GLU A 349 11.22 21.50 30.55
N GLY A 350 10.02 21.75 30.02
CA GLY A 350 9.18 22.83 30.54
C GLY A 350 8.70 22.61 31.97
N GLN A 351 8.55 21.35 32.41
CA GLN A 351 8.30 21.04 33.82
C GLN A 351 9.55 21.28 34.68
N ALA A 352 10.73 20.87 34.21
CA ALA A 352 12.00 21.09 34.90
C ALA A 352 12.30 22.60 35.09
N LEU A 353 11.99 23.42 34.08
CA LEU A 353 12.08 24.88 34.13
C LEU A 353 10.92 25.56 34.89
N GLY A 354 9.97 24.79 35.41
CA GLY A 354 8.83 25.29 36.19
C GLY A 354 7.80 26.10 35.37
N LEU A 355 7.79 25.98 34.04
CA LEU A 355 6.80 26.63 33.17
C LEU A 355 5.40 26.03 33.36
N VAL A 356 5.34 24.74 33.70
CA VAL A 356 4.10 24.00 33.96
C VAL A 356 4.15 23.24 35.28
N SER A 357 2.99 23.12 35.93
CA SER A 357 2.86 22.29 37.13
C SER A 357 2.88 20.80 36.78
N ARG A 358 3.18 19.95 37.76
CA ARG A 358 3.14 18.48 37.59
C ARG A 358 1.79 17.98 37.06
N GLN A 359 0.67 18.54 37.51
CA GLN A 359 -0.65 18.15 37.04
C GLN A 359 -0.84 18.45 35.54
N ILE A 360 -0.41 19.63 35.10
CA ILE A 360 -0.44 20.01 33.69
C ILE A 360 0.46 19.09 32.87
N TYR A 361 1.67 18.82 33.35
CA TYR A 361 2.59 17.90 32.70
C TYR A 361 1.95 16.53 32.46
N LEU A 362 1.30 15.95 33.47
CA LEU A 362 0.59 14.67 33.33
C LEU A 362 -0.58 14.73 32.34
N LEU A 363 -1.31 15.86 32.27
CA LEU A 363 -2.36 16.05 31.26
C LEU A 363 -1.79 16.12 29.84
N ILE A 364 -0.66 16.81 29.65
CA ILE A 364 0.05 16.85 28.36
C ILE A 364 0.51 15.44 27.99
N LEU A 365 1.18 14.72 28.90
CA LEU A 365 1.62 13.34 28.66
C LEU A 365 0.45 12.43 28.25
N GLY A 366 -0.64 12.45 29.03
CA GLY A 366 -1.83 11.64 28.79
C GLY A 366 -2.51 11.98 27.46
N THR A 367 -2.64 13.27 27.16
CA THR A 367 -3.22 13.73 25.88
C THR A 367 -2.36 13.28 24.70
N THR A 368 -1.04 13.49 24.76
CA THR A 368 -0.11 13.06 23.70
C THR A 368 -0.17 11.55 23.50
N ALA A 369 -0.07 10.77 24.57
CA ALA A 369 -0.14 9.31 24.51
C ALA A 369 -1.44 8.82 23.86
N VAL A 370 -2.59 9.37 24.26
CA VAL A 370 -3.89 9.01 23.67
C VAL A 370 -3.97 9.44 22.21
N THR A 371 -3.44 10.61 21.82
CA THR A 371 -3.40 11.02 20.41
C THR A 371 -2.55 10.07 19.54
N LEU A 372 -1.41 9.60 20.04
CA LEU A 372 -0.55 8.63 19.34
C LEU A 372 -1.27 7.29 19.15
N VAL A 373 -1.99 6.80 20.16
CA VAL A 373 -2.82 5.58 20.06
C VAL A 373 -3.93 5.75 19.03
N ILE A 374 -4.63 6.88 19.03
CA ILE A 374 -5.82 7.09 18.19
C ILE A 374 -5.46 7.34 16.72
N THR A 375 -4.30 7.93 16.43
CA THR A 375 -3.92 8.39 15.09
C THR A 375 -3.96 7.31 14.00
N PRO A 376 -3.37 6.11 14.17
CA PRO A 376 -3.43 5.07 13.15
C PRO A 376 -4.87 4.69 12.78
N PHE A 377 -5.78 4.70 13.76
CA PHE A 377 -7.20 4.43 13.54
C PHE A 377 -7.88 5.56 12.77
N VAL A 378 -7.61 6.82 13.13
CA VAL A 378 -8.15 7.98 12.40
C VAL A 378 -7.69 7.95 10.93
N LEU A 379 -6.41 7.73 10.67
CA LEU A 379 -5.87 7.63 9.32
C LEU A 379 -6.47 6.46 8.53
N ARG A 380 -6.79 5.33 9.19
CA ARG A 380 -7.48 4.20 8.56
C ARG A 380 -8.94 4.50 8.25
N LEU A 381 -9.63 5.29 9.07
CA LEU A 381 -11.03 5.68 8.87
C LEU A 381 -11.20 6.79 7.81
N VAL A 382 -10.18 7.61 7.62
CA VAL A 382 -10.17 8.74 6.68
C VAL A 382 -10.75 8.41 5.28
N PRO A 383 -10.32 7.36 4.57
CA PRO A 383 -10.86 7.02 3.24
C PRO A 383 -12.34 6.66 3.29
N ILE A 384 -12.77 5.88 4.29
CA ILE A 384 -14.15 5.43 4.48
C ILE A 384 -15.07 6.65 4.69
N VAL A 385 -14.61 7.58 5.54
CA VAL A 385 -15.32 8.82 5.80
C VAL A 385 -15.38 9.68 4.54
N PHE A 386 -14.30 9.76 3.75
CA PHE A 386 -14.32 10.51 2.49
C PHE A 386 -15.24 9.91 1.43
N ASP A 387 -15.22 8.59 1.25
CA ASP A 387 -16.11 7.92 0.30
C ASP A 387 -17.59 8.13 0.70
N TRP A 388 -17.87 8.12 2.00
CA TRP A 388 -19.20 8.46 2.53
C TRP A 388 -19.55 9.95 2.33
N LEU A 389 -18.64 10.89 2.60
CA LEU A 389 -18.87 12.33 2.32
C LEU A 389 -19.07 12.61 0.82
N GLU A 390 -18.34 11.91 -0.06
CA GLU A 390 -18.47 12.01 -1.52
C GLU A 390 -19.83 11.49 -2.01
N SER A 391 -20.46 10.55 -1.29
CA SER A 391 -21.81 10.06 -1.59
C SER A 391 -22.91 11.09 -1.31
N MET A 392 -22.62 12.16 -0.55
CA MET A 392 -23.60 13.20 -0.23
C MET A 392 -23.76 14.24 -1.36
N PRO A 393 -24.97 14.45 -1.91
CA PRO A 393 -25.19 15.31 -3.08
C PRO A 393 -24.74 16.78 -2.91
N TRP A 394 -24.81 17.32 -1.69
CA TRP A 394 -24.50 18.72 -1.37
C TRP A 394 -23.00 18.98 -1.20
N LEU A 395 -22.21 17.94 -0.93
CA LEU A 395 -20.75 18.02 -0.75
C LEU A 395 -19.98 17.67 -2.04
N LYS A 396 -20.65 17.01 -2.99
CA LYS A 396 -20.12 16.64 -4.31
C LYS A 396 -19.42 17.78 -5.08
N PRO A 397 -19.84 19.06 -5.03
CA PRO A 397 -19.12 20.17 -5.69
C PRO A 397 -17.78 20.53 -5.04
N TYR A 398 -17.61 20.22 -3.75
CA TYR A 398 -16.41 20.57 -2.97
C TYR A 398 -15.37 19.44 -2.97
N PHE A 399 -15.83 18.18 -2.96
CA PHE A 399 -14.97 16.99 -3.08
C PHE A 399 -14.73 16.58 -4.53
N GLY A 400 -15.67 16.93 -5.41
CA GLY A 400 -15.50 16.82 -6.85
C GLY A 400 -14.60 17.92 -7.37
N GLU A 401 -13.28 17.68 -7.34
CA GLU A 401 -12.54 17.88 -8.60
C GLU A 401 -12.94 16.75 -9.57
N GLY A 402 -14.23 16.70 -9.88
CA GLY A 402 -14.66 16.38 -11.23
C GLY A 402 -14.31 17.61 -12.06
N LYS A 403 -13.01 17.80 -12.35
CA LYS A 403 -12.68 18.32 -13.67
C LYS A 403 -13.48 17.42 -14.61
N ALA A 404 -14.41 18.00 -15.38
CA ALA A 404 -14.95 17.32 -16.55
C ALA A 404 -13.76 16.64 -17.22
N LEU A 405 -13.79 15.31 -17.35
CA LEU A 405 -12.69 14.47 -17.84
C LEU A 405 -11.81 15.30 -18.76
N GLU A 406 -10.68 15.79 -18.24
CA GLU A 406 -9.86 16.73 -18.99
C GLU A 406 -9.16 15.86 -20.03
N VAL A 407 -9.73 15.92 -21.23
CA VAL A 407 -9.39 15.11 -22.39
C VAL A 407 -8.62 16.02 -23.33
N ALA A 408 -7.47 15.55 -23.81
CA ALA A 408 -6.80 16.24 -24.92
C ALA A 408 -7.78 16.37 -26.11
N ALA A 409 -7.79 17.50 -26.81
CA ALA A 409 -8.73 17.73 -27.92
C ALA A 409 -8.61 16.69 -29.06
N ASP A 410 -7.43 16.04 -29.17
CA ASP A 410 -7.06 15.12 -30.25
C ASP A 410 -6.74 13.70 -29.70
N ILE A 411 -7.68 13.06 -29.00
CA ILE A 411 -7.51 11.65 -28.61
C ILE A 411 -7.75 10.74 -29.83
N PRO A 412 -6.78 9.91 -30.25
CA PRO A 412 -7.04 8.86 -31.23
C PRO A 412 -8.00 7.83 -30.62
N LEU A 413 -9.16 7.63 -31.25
CA LEU A 413 -10.22 6.75 -30.74
C LEU A 413 -10.19 5.33 -31.35
N LYS A 414 -9.26 5.05 -32.29
CA LYS A 414 -9.08 3.74 -32.94
C LYS A 414 -7.61 3.46 -33.21
N ASP A 415 -7.23 2.18 -33.26
CA ASP A 415 -5.89 1.69 -33.63
C ASP A 415 -4.74 2.32 -32.82
N HIS A 416 -5.00 2.68 -31.56
CA HIS A 416 -4.06 3.32 -30.66
C HIS A 416 -3.66 2.41 -29.50
N VAL A 417 -2.59 2.78 -28.80
CA VAL A 417 -2.14 2.11 -27.57
C VAL A 417 -2.55 2.94 -26.36
N VAL A 418 -3.25 2.32 -25.41
CA VAL A 418 -3.61 2.96 -24.14
C VAL A 418 -2.55 2.64 -23.11
N VAL A 419 -1.95 3.66 -22.48
CA VAL A 419 -0.96 3.50 -21.41
C VAL A 419 -1.54 4.02 -20.10
N CYS A 420 -1.78 3.13 -19.15
CA CYS A 420 -2.27 3.48 -17.81
C CYS A 420 -1.09 3.71 -16.86
N GLY A 421 -0.93 4.97 -16.45
CA GLY A 421 0.13 5.44 -15.57
C GLY A 421 1.33 6.00 -16.34
N TYR A 422 1.60 7.29 -16.18
CA TYR A 422 2.73 8.03 -16.73
C TYR A 422 3.90 8.15 -15.72
N GLY A 423 4.22 7.03 -15.06
CA GLY A 423 5.32 6.93 -14.09
C GLY A 423 6.68 6.70 -14.75
N ARG A 424 7.63 6.12 -14.01
CA ARG A 424 8.96 5.74 -14.53
C ARG A 424 8.87 4.85 -15.77
N VAL A 425 8.12 3.74 -15.67
CA VAL A 425 7.92 2.78 -16.77
C VAL A 425 7.04 3.37 -17.87
N GLY A 426 5.90 3.96 -17.52
CA GLY A 426 4.98 4.56 -18.50
C GLY A 426 5.62 5.63 -19.38
N ARG A 427 6.46 6.51 -18.82
CA ARG A 427 7.18 7.53 -19.60
C ARG A 427 8.10 6.91 -20.65
N ASN A 428 8.82 5.85 -20.31
CA ASN A 428 9.69 5.15 -21.24
C ASN A 428 8.89 4.45 -22.34
N LEU A 429 7.78 3.80 -21.99
CA LEU A 429 6.86 3.18 -22.96
C LEU A 429 6.33 4.20 -23.96
N VAL A 430 5.76 5.31 -23.47
CA VAL A 430 5.20 6.37 -24.33
C VAL A 430 6.27 6.94 -25.25
N LYS A 431 7.47 7.21 -24.73
CA LYS A 431 8.59 7.73 -25.53
C LYS A 431 8.97 6.78 -26.67
N LEU A 432 9.09 5.48 -26.39
CA LEU A 432 9.44 4.46 -27.40
C LEU A 432 8.32 4.29 -28.43
N LEU A 433 7.06 4.26 -28.00
CA LEU A 433 5.90 4.15 -28.89
C LEU A 433 5.80 5.37 -29.84
N GLN A 434 6.07 6.58 -29.34
CA GLN A 434 6.10 7.79 -30.17
C GLN A 434 7.23 7.78 -31.19
N GLN A 435 8.42 7.26 -30.83
CA GLN A 435 9.54 7.12 -31.78
C GLN A 435 9.21 6.21 -32.97
N HIS A 436 8.28 5.26 -32.78
CA HIS A 436 7.77 4.39 -33.84
C HIS A 436 6.48 4.91 -34.50
N ASN A 437 6.09 6.17 -34.26
CA ASN A 437 4.88 6.81 -34.81
C ASN A 437 3.58 6.04 -34.50
N LEU A 438 3.51 5.35 -33.36
CA LEU A 438 2.27 4.71 -32.91
C LEU A 438 1.38 5.72 -32.19
N PRO A 439 0.07 5.79 -32.48
CA PRO A 439 -0.86 6.61 -31.72
C PRO A 439 -0.95 6.11 -30.28
N VAL A 440 -0.76 7.01 -29.30
CA VAL A 440 -0.78 6.67 -27.87
C VAL A 440 -1.72 7.59 -27.12
N VAL A 441 -2.49 7.01 -26.19
CA VAL A 441 -3.32 7.72 -25.22
C VAL A 441 -2.85 7.34 -23.82
N VAL A 442 -2.59 8.34 -22.99
CA VAL A 442 -2.09 8.12 -21.62
C VAL A 442 -3.18 8.44 -20.61
N ILE A 443 -3.45 7.51 -19.69
CA ILE A 443 -4.35 7.74 -18.56
C ILE A 443 -3.50 7.95 -17.30
N ASP A 444 -3.63 9.10 -16.64
CA ASP A 444 -3.01 9.33 -15.33
C ASP A 444 -3.90 10.25 -14.47
N GLN A 445 -3.85 10.03 -13.16
CA GLN A 445 -4.64 10.76 -12.16
C GLN A 445 -3.85 11.89 -11.49
N LEU A 446 -2.52 11.96 -11.68
CA LEU A 446 -1.67 12.99 -11.09
C LEU A 446 -1.55 14.19 -12.03
N GLU A 447 -2.02 15.35 -11.58
CA GLU A 447 -1.98 16.62 -12.33
C GLU A 447 -0.56 16.98 -12.80
N SER A 448 0.47 16.73 -11.98
CA SER A 448 1.86 17.00 -12.34
C SER A 448 2.36 16.20 -13.54
N ARG A 449 1.82 15.00 -13.76
CA ARG A 449 2.12 14.15 -14.92
C ARG A 449 1.27 14.54 -16.12
N VAL A 450 0.01 14.91 -15.90
CA VAL A 450 -0.85 15.46 -16.94
C VAL A 450 -0.31 16.77 -17.49
N GLN A 451 0.26 17.63 -16.65
CA GLN A 451 0.93 18.84 -17.13
C GLN A 451 2.13 18.52 -18.04
N GLN A 452 2.94 17.51 -17.69
CA GLN A 452 4.04 17.04 -18.57
C GLN A 452 3.51 16.53 -19.91
N LEU A 453 2.43 15.74 -19.90
CA LEU A 453 1.78 15.25 -21.11
C LEU A 453 1.25 16.41 -21.97
N ARG A 454 0.67 17.43 -21.34
CA ARG A 454 0.17 18.64 -22.00
C ARG A 454 1.30 19.43 -22.66
N ASP A 455 2.39 19.68 -21.94
CA ASP A 455 3.55 20.42 -22.43
C ASP A 455 4.23 19.67 -23.60
N ALA A 456 4.26 18.34 -23.52
CA ALA A 456 4.77 17.46 -24.56
C ALA A 456 3.77 17.17 -25.70
N LYS A 457 2.55 17.74 -25.64
CA LYS A 457 1.45 17.53 -26.61
C LYS A 457 1.12 16.06 -26.86
N ILE A 458 1.17 15.24 -25.81
CA ILE A 458 0.83 13.81 -25.86
C ILE A 458 -0.66 13.66 -25.53
N PRO A 459 -1.46 12.91 -26.30
CA PRO A 459 -2.86 12.68 -25.97
C PRO A 459 -3.01 11.99 -24.61
N TYR A 460 -3.90 12.54 -23.77
CA TYR A 460 -4.11 12.03 -22.41
C TYR A 460 -5.57 12.10 -21.99
N VAL A 461 -5.91 11.29 -20.99
CA VAL A 461 -7.15 11.32 -20.23
C VAL A 461 -6.79 11.51 -18.77
N TYR A 462 -7.23 12.63 -18.18
CA TYR A 462 -7.08 12.86 -16.75
C TYR A 462 -8.11 12.03 -15.96
N GLY A 463 -7.64 11.06 -15.18
CA GLY A 463 -8.53 10.23 -14.37
C GLY A 463 -7.89 8.95 -13.84
N ASN A 464 -8.60 8.29 -12.93
CA ASN A 464 -8.20 6.98 -12.44
C ASN A 464 -8.59 5.90 -13.45
N CYS A 465 -7.60 5.21 -14.02
CA CYS A 465 -7.78 4.09 -14.96
C CYS A 465 -8.53 2.88 -14.39
N VAL A 466 -8.80 2.84 -13.08
CA VAL A 466 -9.74 1.88 -12.52
C VAL A 466 -11.17 2.22 -12.95
N SER A 467 -11.54 3.48 -13.18
CA SER A 467 -12.91 3.86 -13.55
C SER A 467 -13.29 3.40 -14.97
N PHE A 468 -14.44 2.71 -15.09
CA PHE A 468 -14.99 2.25 -16.37
C PHE A 468 -15.16 3.42 -17.35
N HIS A 469 -15.66 4.55 -16.85
CA HIS A 469 -15.87 5.75 -17.65
C HIS A 469 -14.56 6.35 -18.19
N VAL A 470 -13.48 6.27 -17.43
CA VAL A 470 -12.15 6.76 -17.86
C VAL A 470 -11.58 5.85 -18.95
N LEU A 471 -11.76 4.53 -18.82
CA LEU A 471 -11.36 3.54 -19.82
C LEU A 471 -12.16 3.70 -21.13
N GLU A 472 -13.47 3.92 -21.04
CA GLU A 472 -14.31 4.23 -22.21
C GLU A 472 -13.86 5.51 -22.90
N THR A 473 -13.60 6.57 -22.13
CA THR A 473 -13.15 7.88 -22.66
C THR A 473 -11.79 7.76 -23.34
N ALA A 474 -10.91 6.89 -22.83
CA ALA A 474 -9.64 6.57 -23.44
C ALA A 474 -9.75 5.68 -24.68
N GLY A 475 -10.95 5.24 -25.06
CA GLY A 475 -11.17 4.45 -26.27
C GLY A 475 -10.73 2.99 -26.18
N VAL A 476 -10.70 2.41 -24.97
CA VAL A 476 -10.20 1.04 -24.72
C VAL A 476 -10.87 -0.01 -25.61
N SER A 477 -12.18 0.10 -25.86
CA SER A 477 -12.93 -0.83 -26.73
C SER A 477 -12.47 -0.85 -28.20
N ASN A 478 -11.72 0.16 -28.63
CA ASN A 478 -11.17 0.28 -29.99
C ASN A 478 -9.63 0.37 -29.99
N ALA A 479 -8.99 0.09 -28.85
CA ALA A 479 -7.55 0.13 -28.71
C ALA A 479 -6.93 -1.14 -29.31
N ARG A 480 -5.75 -1.00 -29.90
CA ARG A 480 -4.98 -2.13 -30.44
C ARG A 480 -4.31 -2.94 -29.33
N SER A 481 -3.89 -2.25 -28.28
CA SER A 481 -3.15 -2.82 -27.15
C SER A 481 -3.22 -1.85 -25.96
N MET A 482 -3.04 -2.38 -24.76
CA MET A 482 -3.04 -1.60 -23.53
C MET A 482 -1.85 -1.99 -22.67
N ALA A 483 -1.20 -1.01 -22.06
CA ALA A 483 -0.14 -1.21 -21.08
C ALA A 483 -0.57 -0.67 -19.72
N ILE A 484 -0.53 -1.50 -18.68
CA ILE A 484 -0.84 -1.10 -17.30
C ILE A 484 0.48 -0.98 -16.52
N ALA A 485 0.89 0.27 -16.26
CA ALA A 485 2.16 0.63 -15.63
C ALA A 485 1.94 1.33 -14.27
N LEU A 486 0.93 0.89 -13.52
CA LEU A 486 0.57 1.44 -12.21
C LEU A 486 1.52 0.94 -11.10
N PRO A 487 1.69 1.71 -10.01
CA PRO A 487 2.57 1.33 -8.91
C PRO A 487 1.92 0.34 -7.93
N ASP A 488 0.60 0.22 -7.90
CA ASP A 488 -0.13 -0.58 -6.92
C ASP A 488 -0.83 -1.80 -7.53
N ALA A 489 -0.73 -2.95 -6.85
CA ALA A 489 -1.25 -4.22 -7.33
C ALA A 489 -2.78 -4.27 -7.45
N MET A 490 -3.51 -3.59 -6.55
CA MET A 490 -4.97 -3.61 -6.54
C MET A 490 -5.55 -2.83 -7.72
N SER A 491 -5.11 -1.59 -7.96
CA SER A 491 -5.55 -0.82 -9.13
C SER A 491 -5.14 -1.51 -10.42
N THR A 492 -3.97 -2.14 -10.45
CA THR A 492 -3.55 -2.96 -11.59
C THR A 492 -4.54 -4.08 -11.90
N ARG A 493 -4.93 -4.86 -10.88
CA ARG A 493 -5.92 -5.95 -11.02
C ARG A 493 -7.29 -5.44 -11.44
N VAL A 494 -7.81 -4.39 -10.79
CA VAL A 494 -9.14 -3.86 -11.11
C VAL A 494 -9.17 -3.21 -12.49
N CYS A 495 -8.12 -2.48 -12.87
CA CYS A 495 -7.97 -1.90 -14.20
C CYS A 495 -7.92 -2.99 -15.28
N LEU A 496 -7.12 -4.04 -15.07
CA LEU A 496 -7.06 -5.20 -15.98
C LEU A 496 -8.43 -5.86 -16.15
N LYS A 497 -9.11 -6.17 -15.04
CA LYS A 497 -10.43 -6.79 -15.07
C LYS A 497 -11.44 -5.93 -15.84
N ARG A 498 -11.51 -4.63 -15.54
CA ARG A 498 -12.45 -3.70 -16.19
C ARG A 498 -12.13 -3.47 -17.66
N ALA A 499 -10.85 -3.45 -18.04
CA ALA A 499 -10.43 -3.35 -19.43
C ALA A 499 -10.87 -4.57 -20.24
N LEU A 500 -10.76 -5.77 -19.66
CA LEU A 500 -11.19 -7.02 -20.30
C LEU A 500 -12.72 -7.22 -20.25
N GLU A 501 -13.42 -6.68 -19.26
CA GLU A 501 -14.89 -6.57 -19.27
C GLU A 501 -15.38 -5.66 -20.41
N LEU A 502 -14.64 -4.58 -20.71
CA LEU A 502 -14.92 -3.67 -21.83
C LEU A 502 -14.60 -4.27 -23.19
N PHE A 503 -13.48 -4.98 -23.29
CA PHE A 503 -13.02 -5.63 -24.52
C PHE A 503 -12.24 -6.91 -24.20
N PRO A 504 -12.90 -8.09 -24.26
CA PRO A 504 -12.28 -9.36 -23.85
C PRO A 504 -11.04 -9.77 -24.64
N ASP A 505 -10.94 -9.38 -25.91
CA ASP A 505 -9.82 -9.71 -26.81
C ASP A 505 -8.67 -8.70 -26.74
N LEU A 506 -8.70 -7.75 -25.80
CA LEU A 506 -7.68 -6.71 -25.68
C LEU A 506 -6.31 -7.30 -25.29
N ASN A 507 -5.28 -6.96 -26.05
CA ASN A 507 -3.91 -7.32 -25.71
C ASN A 507 -3.37 -6.41 -24.61
N VAL A 508 -3.47 -6.86 -23.36
CA VAL A 508 -3.01 -6.12 -22.18
C VAL A 508 -1.65 -6.61 -21.70
N VAL A 509 -0.66 -5.72 -21.66
CA VAL A 509 0.65 -5.94 -21.02
C VAL A 509 0.64 -5.27 -19.67
N VAL A 510 1.00 -6.01 -18.62
CA VAL A 510 0.86 -5.54 -17.24
C VAL A 510 2.20 -5.54 -16.53
N ARG A 511 2.49 -4.48 -15.78
CA ARG A 511 3.63 -4.44 -14.86
C ARG A 511 3.27 -5.14 -13.55
N ALA A 512 4.09 -6.10 -13.11
CA ALA A 512 4.02 -6.63 -11.75
C ALA A 512 4.96 -5.87 -10.79
N GLU A 513 4.50 -5.60 -9.57
CA GLU A 513 5.30 -5.02 -8.48
C GLU A 513 6.06 -6.11 -7.69
N ARG A 514 5.46 -7.29 -7.54
CA ARG A 514 5.97 -8.39 -6.72
C ARG A 514 5.76 -9.73 -7.42
N ASN A 515 6.68 -10.67 -7.19
CA ASN A 515 6.67 -12.01 -7.79
C ASN A 515 5.33 -12.73 -7.58
N ARG A 516 4.75 -12.60 -6.37
CA ARG A 516 3.49 -13.25 -5.98
C ARG A 516 2.27 -12.83 -6.83
N HIS A 517 2.35 -11.73 -7.58
CA HIS A 517 1.23 -11.21 -8.36
C HIS A 517 1.28 -11.64 -9.83
N ILE A 518 2.41 -12.14 -10.33
CA ILE A 518 2.61 -12.43 -11.76
C ILE A 518 1.55 -13.40 -12.29
N GLU A 519 1.40 -14.56 -11.65
CA GLU A 519 0.45 -15.60 -12.05
C GLU A 519 -0.99 -15.09 -11.99
N SER A 520 -1.35 -14.39 -10.91
CA SER A 520 -2.70 -13.86 -10.78
C SER A 520 -3.07 -12.85 -11.87
N LEU A 521 -2.08 -12.14 -12.42
CA LEU A 521 -2.33 -11.19 -13.51
C LEU A 521 -2.52 -11.91 -14.84
N TYR A 522 -1.75 -12.97 -15.13
CA TYR A 522 -2.04 -13.83 -16.29
C TYR A 522 -3.42 -14.48 -16.18
N GLN A 523 -3.81 -14.96 -15.00
CA GLN A 523 -5.12 -15.57 -14.76
C GLN A 523 -6.29 -14.60 -14.91
N LEU A 524 -6.07 -13.32 -14.62
CA LEU A 524 -7.04 -12.27 -14.87
C LEU A 524 -7.18 -11.95 -16.37
N GLY A 525 -6.31 -12.48 -17.22
CA GLY A 525 -6.34 -12.32 -18.68
C GLY A 525 -5.28 -11.37 -19.23
N ALA A 526 -4.25 -11.00 -18.44
CA ALA A 526 -3.11 -10.28 -19.00
C ALA A 526 -2.42 -11.16 -20.05
N ARG A 527 -2.13 -10.59 -21.21
CA ARG A 527 -1.40 -11.30 -22.27
C ARG A 527 0.07 -11.47 -21.90
N GLU A 528 0.65 -10.46 -21.27
CA GLU A 528 2.03 -10.48 -20.83
C GLU A 528 2.17 -9.76 -19.48
N VAL A 529 2.99 -10.30 -18.59
CA VAL A 529 3.25 -9.71 -17.27
C VAL A 529 4.74 -9.50 -17.09
N VAL A 530 5.14 -8.23 -17.07
CA VAL A 530 6.54 -7.83 -16.98
C VAL A 530 6.88 -7.45 -15.55
N GLN A 531 7.84 -8.14 -14.95
CA GLN A 531 8.43 -7.71 -13.68
C GLN A 531 9.75 -6.97 -13.95
N PRO A 532 9.86 -5.66 -13.59
CA PRO A 532 11.04 -4.86 -13.88
C PRO A 532 12.34 -5.42 -13.32
N GLU A 533 12.32 -5.99 -12.10
CA GLU A 533 13.53 -6.50 -11.43
C GLU A 533 14.07 -7.74 -12.15
N PHE A 534 13.19 -8.65 -12.61
CA PHE A 534 13.62 -9.81 -13.38
C PHE A 534 14.13 -9.42 -14.76
N GLU A 535 13.43 -8.56 -15.49
CA GLU A 535 13.93 -8.11 -16.80
C GLU A 535 15.28 -7.40 -16.71
N ALA A 536 15.49 -6.57 -15.67
CA ALA A 536 16.79 -5.97 -15.40
C ALA A 536 17.87 -7.04 -15.15
N SER A 537 17.56 -8.07 -14.36
CA SER A 537 18.50 -9.17 -14.07
C SER A 537 18.84 -10.01 -15.31
N LEU A 538 17.88 -10.27 -16.18
CA LEU A 538 18.09 -11.00 -17.44
C LEU A 538 18.95 -10.18 -18.41
N GLU A 539 18.73 -8.86 -18.48
CA GLU A 539 19.53 -7.99 -19.33
C GLU A 539 21.00 -7.87 -18.83
N MET A 540 21.19 -7.75 -17.51
CA MET A 540 22.54 -7.77 -16.92
C MET A 540 23.25 -9.11 -17.18
N THR A 541 22.53 -10.22 -17.02
CA THR A 541 23.04 -11.56 -17.34
C THR A 541 23.39 -11.69 -18.83
N THR A 542 22.55 -11.14 -19.71
CA THR A 542 22.79 -11.14 -21.16
C THR A 542 24.09 -10.42 -21.49
N TYR A 543 24.34 -9.27 -20.87
CA TYR A 543 25.57 -8.51 -21.07
C TYR A 543 26.80 -9.28 -20.59
N ILE A 544 26.75 -9.85 -19.38
CA ILE A 544 27.87 -10.61 -18.79
C ILE A 544 28.16 -11.86 -19.62
N LEU A 545 27.16 -12.65 -19.99
CA LEU A 545 27.37 -13.88 -20.77
C LEU A 545 27.93 -13.58 -22.16
N THR A 546 27.46 -12.50 -22.80
CA THR A 546 28.00 -12.07 -24.09
C THR A 546 29.45 -11.60 -23.96
N ASP A 547 29.80 -10.88 -22.89
CA ASP A 547 31.17 -10.42 -22.60
C ASP A 547 32.12 -11.60 -22.30
N LEU A 548 31.61 -12.63 -21.64
CA LEU A 548 32.33 -13.90 -21.39
C LEU A 548 32.49 -14.78 -22.64
N GLY A 549 32.02 -14.34 -23.80
CA GLY A 549 32.24 -14.99 -25.09
C GLY A 549 31.17 -16.01 -25.50
N LEU A 550 30.03 -16.08 -24.80
CA LEU A 550 28.90 -16.86 -25.28
C LEU A 550 28.27 -16.17 -26.49
N SER A 551 27.75 -16.97 -27.44
CA SER A 551 27.09 -16.40 -28.62
C SER A 551 25.77 -15.75 -28.22
N ARG A 552 25.49 -14.57 -28.78
CA ARG A 552 24.23 -13.85 -28.53
C ARG A 552 23.00 -14.70 -28.79
N GLU A 553 23.05 -15.59 -29.77
CA GLU A 553 21.94 -16.48 -30.11
C GLU A 553 21.64 -17.52 -29.02
N VAL A 554 22.68 -18.03 -28.34
CA VAL A 554 22.51 -18.97 -27.23
C VAL A 554 21.94 -18.24 -26.03
N VAL A 555 22.54 -17.10 -25.68
CA VAL A 555 22.09 -16.27 -24.55
C VAL A 555 20.65 -15.81 -24.76
N GLN A 556 20.29 -15.31 -25.95
CA GLN A 556 18.91 -14.91 -26.25
C GLN A 556 17.93 -16.08 -26.16
N ARG A 557 18.32 -17.28 -26.63
CA ARG A 557 17.47 -18.48 -26.50
C ARG A 557 17.24 -18.85 -25.04
N GLU A 558 18.27 -18.84 -24.21
CA GLU A 558 18.14 -19.14 -22.77
C GLU A 558 17.29 -18.09 -22.05
N MET A 559 17.53 -16.80 -22.29
CA MET A 559 16.71 -15.74 -21.68
C MET A 559 15.24 -15.83 -22.14
N GLN A 560 15.01 -16.16 -23.41
CA GLN A 560 13.65 -16.33 -23.93
C GLN A 560 12.95 -17.53 -23.26
N GLN A 561 13.64 -18.65 -23.04
CA GLN A 561 13.08 -19.78 -22.32
C GLN A 561 12.65 -19.42 -20.89
N ILE A 562 13.42 -18.58 -20.18
CA ILE A 562 13.05 -18.11 -18.84
C ILE A 562 11.81 -17.22 -18.87
N ARG A 563 11.68 -16.35 -19.89
CA ARG A 563 10.48 -15.52 -20.10
C ARG A 563 9.26 -16.36 -20.43
N ASP A 564 9.39 -17.35 -21.31
CA ASP A 564 8.32 -18.27 -21.71
C ASP A 564 7.82 -19.11 -20.52
N ARG A 565 8.67 -19.33 -19.51
CA ARG A 565 8.32 -19.99 -18.23
C ARG A 565 7.84 -19.01 -17.15
N HIS A 566 7.48 -17.77 -17.52
CA HIS A 566 6.98 -16.75 -16.59
C HIS A 566 7.86 -16.53 -15.35
N TYR A 567 9.19 -16.60 -15.55
CA TYR A 567 10.22 -16.44 -14.52
C TYR A 567 10.21 -17.49 -13.40
N LEU A 568 9.50 -18.62 -13.55
CA LEU A 568 9.43 -19.68 -12.53
C LEU A 568 10.81 -20.16 -12.07
N ASP A 569 11.74 -20.31 -13.01
CA ASP A 569 13.11 -20.80 -12.77
C ASP A 569 13.96 -19.85 -11.89
N LEU A 570 13.57 -18.58 -11.75
CA LEU A 570 14.28 -17.56 -10.95
C LEU A 570 13.61 -17.26 -9.61
N ARG A 571 12.48 -17.91 -9.31
CA ARG A 571 11.77 -17.71 -8.04
C ARG A 571 12.43 -18.56 -6.93
N PRO A 572 12.53 -18.05 -5.70
CA PRO A 572 12.94 -18.88 -4.57
C PRO A 572 11.93 -20.04 -4.40
N GLU A 573 12.42 -21.27 -4.18
CA GLU A 573 11.58 -22.44 -3.92
C GLU A 573 10.60 -22.13 -2.77
N GLN A 574 9.30 -22.08 -3.10
CA GLN A 574 8.25 -21.90 -2.10
C GLN A 574 7.81 -23.27 -1.60
N SER A 575 7.61 -23.43 -0.29
CA SER A 575 7.10 -24.71 0.21
C SER A 575 5.66 -24.93 -0.30
N PRO A 576 5.25 -26.18 -0.60
CA PRO A 576 3.86 -26.48 -1.00
C PRO A 576 2.82 -25.92 -0.02
N SER A 577 3.19 -25.81 1.26
CA SER A 577 2.35 -25.25 2.32
C SER A 577 2.22 -23.71 2.31
N GLU A 578 3.16 -22.99 1.71
CA GLU A 578 3.08 -21.54 1.50
C GLU A 578 2.33 -21.21 0.22
N VAL A 579 2.51 -22.01 -0.84
CA VAL A 579 1.73 -21.92 -2.08
C VAL A 579 0.26 -22.19 -1.77
N SER A 580 -0.05 -23.26 -1.03
CA SER A 580 -1.42 -23.57 -0.60
C SER A 580 -2.03 -22.48 0.28
N ARG A 581 -1.25 -21.84 1.18
CA ARG A 581 -1.72 -20.69 1.99
C ARG A 581 -1.96 -19.43 1.15
N ASN A 582 -1.09 -19.13 0.20
CA ASN A 582 -1.28 -17.99 -0.72
C ASN A 582 -2.48 -18.24 -1.64
N LEU A 583 -2.62 -19.45 -2.19
CA LEU A 583 -3.80 -19.87 -2.95
C LEU A 583 -5.05 -19.77 -2.10
N GLN A 584 -5.04 -20.21 -0.83
CA GLN A 584 -6.17 -20.05 0.09
C GLN A 584 -6.51 -18.58 0.34
N GLN A 585 -5.52 -17.72 0.55
CA GLN A 585 -5.73 -16.30 0.79
C GLN A 585 -6.26 -15.57 -0.46
N VAL A 586 -5.76 -15.94 -1.64
CA VAL A 586 -6.25 -15.45 -2.94
C VAL A 586 -7.66 -16.02 -3.27
N SER A 587 -7.93 -17.25 -2.84
CA SER A 587 -9.23 -17.94 -2.97
C SER A 587 -10.31 -17.38 -2.03
N GLN A 588 -9.91 -16.77 -0.91
CA GLN A 588 -10.84 -16.10 0.01
C GLN A 588 -11.25 -14.71 -0.49
N GLU A 589 -10.43 -14.09 -1.34
CA GLU A 589 -10.72 -12.78 -1.96
C GLU A 589 -11.41 -12.89 -3.33
N MET A 590 -11.44 -14.08 -3.94
CA MET A 590 -12.09 -14.37 -5.22
C MET A 590 -13.00 -15.59 -5.11
N ASN A 591 -14.26 -15.49 -5.55
CA ASN A 591 -15.23 -16.61 -5.56
C ASN A 591 -14.61 -17.87 -6.20
N SER A 592 -14.15 -18.81 -5.38
CA SER A 592 -13.37 -19.94 -5.85
C SER A 592 -13.72 -21.21 -5.08
N ARG A 593 -13.63 -22.35 -5.75
CA ARG A 593 -14.13 -23.62 -5.24
C ARG A 593 -13.31 -24.77 -5.79
N TRP A 594 -13.06 -25.79 -4.97
CA TRP A 594 -12.61 -27.09 -5.46
C TRP A 594 -13.80 -27.83 -6.06
N TYR A 595 -13.77 -28.00 -7.38
CA TYR A 595 -14.78 -28.69 -8.16
C TYR A 595 -14.31 -30.12 -8.48
N PRO A 596 -15.00 -31.17 -7.98
CA PRO A 596 -14.67 -32.55 -8.34
C PRO A 596 -15.15 -32.84 -9.77
N LEU A 597 -14.24 -33.26 -10.65
CA LEU A 597 -14.61 -33.61 -12.03
C LEU A 597 -15.46 -34.90 -12.03
N PRO A 598 -16.69 -34.88 -12.58
CA PRO A 598 -17.57 -36.05 -12.57
C PRO A 598 -17.02 -37.23 -13.39
N SER A 599 -17.22 -38.47 -12.90
CA SER A 599 -16.92 -39.69 -13.66
C SER A 599 -17.73 -39.73 -14.97
N GLY A 600 -17.05 -39.88 -16.11
CA GLY A 600 -17.68 -39.81 -17.43
C GLY A 600 -17.84 -38.40 -18.02
N SER A 601 -17.25 -37.37 -17.40
CA SER A 601 -17.22 -36.01 -17.96
C SER A 601 -16.60 -35.99 -19.37
N PRO A 602 -17.19 -35.25 -20.33
CA PRO A 602 -16.62 -35.11 -21.67
C PRO A 602 -15.26 -34.40 -21.67
N LEU A 603 -14.91 -33.71 -20.58
CA LEU A 603 -13.63 -33.03 -20.38
C LEU A 603 -12.49 -34.00 -20.07
N ILE A 604 -12.78 -35.23 -19.65
CA ILE A 604 -11.76 -36.23 -19.35
C ILE A 604 -11.00 -36.61 -20.63
N GLY A 605 -9.67 -36.53 -20.54
CA GLY A 605 -8.75 -36.75 -21.64
C GLY A 605 -8.44 -35.49 -22.46
N MET A 606 -9.15 -34.37 -22.26
CA MET A 606 -8.86 -33.09 -22.92
C MET A 606 -7.67 -32.39 -22.26
N THR A 607 -6.88 -31.67 -23.06
CA THR A 607 -5.96 -30.65 -22.52
C THR A 607 -6.74 -29.43 -22.04
N LEU A 608 -6.12 -28.59 -21.20
CA LEU A 608 -6.75 -27.34 -20.77
C LEU A 608 -7.04 -26.38 -21.93
N GLU A 609 -6.19 -26.38 -22.96
CA GLU A 609 -6.43 -25.65 -24.21
C GLU A 609 -7.63 -26.18 -24.99
N GLU A 610 -7.81 -27.50 -25.03
CA GLU A 610 -8.94 -28.15 -25.70
C GLU A 610 -10.26 -27.91 -24.94
N ALA A 611 -10.21 -27.86 -23.61
CA ALA A 611 -11.37 -27.61 -22.76
C ALA A 611 -11.81 -26.14 -22.76
N ASP A 612 -10.89 -25.20 -22.97
CA ASP A 612 -11.09 -23.75 -23.14
C ASP A 612 -12.13 -23.11 -22.18
N MET A 613 -12.10 -23.54 -20.91
CA MET A 613 -13.13 -23.22 -19.91
C MET A 613 -13.27 -21.71 -19.69
N ARG A 614 -12.15 -20.96 -19.79
CA ARG A 614 -12.16 -19.52 -19.59
C ARG A 614 -12.94 -18.80 -20.69
N TYR A 615 -12.78 -19.21 -21.94
CA TYR A 615 -13.49 -18.62 -23.07
C TYR A 615 -14.97 -19.03 -23.07
N LEU A 616 -15.25 -20.32 -22.81
CA LEU A 616 -16.59 -20.88 -22.97
C LEU A 616 -17.54 -20.57 -21.81
N ILE A 617 -17.04 -20.56 -20.58
CA ILE A 617 -17.86 -20.38 -19.37
C ILE A 617 -17.32 -19.31 -18.41
N GLY A 618 -16.24 -18.60 -18.76
CA GLY A 618 -15.66 -17.56 -17.93
C GLY A 618 -14.86 -18.08 -16.73
N VAL A 619 -14.75 -19.38 -16.51
CA VAL A 619 -14.08 -19.95 -15.33
C VAL A 619 -12.57 -20.13 -15.58
N SER A 620 -11.75 -19.68 -14.64
CA SER A 620 -10.30 -19.89 -14.64
C SER A 620 -9.89 -21.06 -13.73
N LEU A 621 -9.09 -21.99 -14.25
CA LEU A 621 -8.49 -23.08 -13.46
C LEU A 621 -7.18 -22.61 -12.81
N MET A 622 -7.01 -22.89 -11.52
CA MET A 622 -5.85 -22.52 -10.72
C MET A 622 -4.93 -23.69 -10.42
N ALA A 623 -5.52 -24.84 -10.07
CA ALA A 623 -4.78 -26.04 -9.68
C ALA A 623 -5.60 -27.30 -9.95
N ILE A 624 -4.91 -28.44 -10.12
CA ILE A 624 -5.52 -29.77 -10.26
C ILE A 624 -4.96 -30.64 -9.13
N ARG A 625 -5.84 -31.25 -8.34
CA ARG A 625 -5.48 -32.31 -7.41
C ARG A 625 -5.89 -33.65 -8.00
N ARG A 626 -4.89 -34.47 -8.35
CA ARG A 626 -5.07 -35.82 -8.92
C ARG A 626 -5.65 -36.78 -7.88
N ALA A 627 -6.27 -37.86 -8.34
CA ALA A 627 -6.76 -38.93 -7.47
C ALA A 627 -5.65 -39.57 -6.59
N GLY A 628 -4.40 -39.56 -7.07
CA GLY A 628 -3.22 -40.04 -6.33
C GLY A 628 -2.72 -39.11 -5.21
N GLY A 629 -3.32 -37.94 -5.04
CA GLY A 629 -2.93 -36.95 -4.02
C GLY A 629 -1.85 -35.96 -4.46
N GLU A 630 -1.35 -36.08 -5.70
CA GLU A 630 -0.48 -35.09 -6.33
C GLU A 630 -1.27 -33.82 -6.67
N GLU A 631 -0.71 -32.66 -6.34
CA GLU A 631 -1.31 -31.34 -6.61
C GLU A 631 -0.44 -30.62 -7.65
N LEU A 632 -1.03 -30.35 -8.80
CA LEU A 632 -0.46 -29.60 -9.90
C LEU A 632 -0.95 -28.17 -9.78
N ASP A 633 -0.11 -27.32 -9.23
CA ASP A 633 -0.36 -25.87 -9.15
C ASP A 633 -0.05 -25.22 -10.50
N TYR A 634 -0.98 -24.41 -11.02
CA TYR A 634 -0.86 -23.69 -12.29
C TYR A 634 -0.56 -24.61 -13.50
N PRO A 635 -1.44 -25.58 -13.79
CA PRO A 635 -1.26 -26.50 -14.91
C PRO A 635 -1.15 -25.76 -16.24
N ASP A 636 -0.22 -26.20 -17.10
CA ASP A 636 -0.02 -25.62 -18.42
C ASP A 636 -1.16 -25.94 -19.39
N THR A 637 -1.23 -25.23 -20.51
CA THR A 637 -2.31 -25.42 -21.52
C THR A 637 -2.33 -26.82 -22.12
N SER A 638 -1.22 -27.56 -22.05
CA SER A 638 -1.07 -28.94 -22.55
C SER A 638 -1.48 -30.01 -21.54
N THR A 639 -1.74 -29.63 -20.29
CA THR A 639 -2.05 -30.55 -19.20
C THR A 639 -3.40 -31.22 -19.43
N ARG A 640 -3.44 -32.55 -19.36
CA ARG A 640 -4.66 -33.34 -19.57
C ARG A 640 -5.44 -33.56 -18.28
N LEU A 641 -6.77 -33.41 -18.37
CA LEU A 641 -7.72 -33.73 -17.31
C LEU A 641 -7.92 -35.24 -17.22
N GLU A 642 -7.84 -35.79 -16.02
CA GLU A 642 -7.95 -37.21 -15.73
C GLU A 642 -9.18 -37.53 -14.89
N GLU A 643 -9.59 -38.79 -14.92
CA GLU A 643 -10.69 -39.25 -14.09
C GLU A 643 -10.30 -39.19 -12.60
N GLY A 644 -11.16 -38.57 -11.79
CA GLY A 644 -10.92 -38.37 -10.35
C GLY A 644 -10.19 -37.08 -9.98
N ASP A 645 -9.87 -36.22 -10.96
CA ASP A 645 -9.32 -34.89 -10.71
C ASP A 645 -10.27 -34.01 -9.89
N ARG A 646 -9.70 -33.20 -9.00
CA ARG A 646 -10.36 -32.04 -8.40
C ARG A 646 -9.72 -30.77 -8.93
N LEU A 647 -10.55 -29.86 -9.42
CA LEU A 647 -10.17 -28.64 -10.09
C LEU A 647 -10.38 -27.46 -9.15
N LEU A 648 -9.32 -26.72 -8.79
CA LEU A 648 -9.49 -25.45 -8.10
C LEU A 648 -9.84 -24.39 -9.12
N VAL A 649 -11.09 -23.95 -9.12
CA VAL A 649 -11.63 -23.01 -10.12
C VAL A 649 -12.00 -21.67 -9.48
N VAL A 650 -11.89 -20.60 -10.27
CA VAL A 650 -12.23 -19.22 -9.88
C VAL A 650 -13.18 -18.63 -10.92
N GLY A 651 -14.29 -18.06 -10.47
CA GLY A 651 -15.29 -17.42 -11.33
C GLY A 651 -16.42 -16.80 -10.52
N SER A 652 -17.29 -16.00 -11.14
CA SER A 652 -18.53 -15.54 -10.51
C SER A 652 -19.46 -16.72 -10.16
N ASN A 653 -20.47 -16.51 -9.30
CA ASN A 653 -21.36 -17.60 -8.92
C ASN A 653 -22.10 -18.21 -10.12
N ASP A 654 -22.42 -17.38 -11.12
CA ASP A 654 -23.08 -17.81 -12.35
C ASP A 654 -22.12 -18.60 -13.26
N GLU A 655 -20.85 -18.17 -13.35
CA GLU A 655 -19.78 -18.89 -14.08
C GLU A 655 -19.49 -20.26 -13.44
N LEU A 656 -19.45 -20.32 -12.11
CA LEU A 656 -19.24 -21.57 -11.37
C LEU A 656 -20.44 -22.53 -11.51
N ALA A 657 -21.67 -22.01 -11.62
CA ALA A 657 -22.84 -22.83 -11.93
C ALA A 657 -22.79 -23.37 -13.37
N ALA A 658 -22.32 -22.56 -14.33
CA ALA A 658 -22.13 -22.99 -15.72
C ALA A 658 -21.07 -24.10 -15.86
N LEU A 659 -20.07 -24.14 -14.98
CA LEU A 659 -19.09 -25.23 -14.94
C LEU A 659 -19.74 -26.60 -14.66
N ASP A 660 -20.74 -26.67 -13.78
CA ASP A 660 -21.41 -27.93 -13.45
C ASP A 660 -22.10 -28.53 -14.69
N GLU A 661 -22.79 -27.69 -15.46
CA GLU A 661 -23.47 -28.12 -16.69
C GLU A 661 -22.49 -28.46 -17.81
N PHE A 662 -21.40 -27.69 -17.94
CA PHE A 662 -20.37 -27.89 -18.93
C PHE A 662 -19.59 -29.19 -18.68
N ALA A 663 -19.21 -29.44 -17.42
CA ALA A 663 -18.52 -30.65 -17.01
C ALA A 663 -19.40 -31.91 -17.09
N LEU A 664 -20.73 -31.78 -17.14
CA LEU A 664 -21.67 -32.88 -17.39
C LEU A 664 -22.05 -33.04 -18.88
N GLY A 665 -21.55 -32.16 -19.75
CA GLY A 665 -21.86 -32.17 -21.18
C GLY A 665 -23.29 -31.76 -21.53
N LYS A 666 -24.01 -31.11 -20.61
CA LYS A 666 -25.43 -30.77 -20.78
C LYS A 666 -25.64 -29.44 -21.49
N ALA A 667 -24.95 -28.38 -21.07
CA ALA A 667 -24.92 -27.07 -21.72
C ALA A 667 -23.83 -26.18 -21.10
N ALA A 668 -23.44 -25.11 -21.77
CA ALA A 668 -22.75 -23.95 -21.22
C ALA A 668 -23.51 -22.69 -21.65
N VAL A 669 -23.74 -21.73 -20.76
CA VAL A 669 -24.46 -20.48 -21.08
C VAL A 669 -23.48 -19.30 -21.14
N PRO A 670 -22.88 -18.99 -22.31
CA PRO A 670 -22.12 -17.75 -22.47
C PRO A 670 -23.06 -16.53 -22.58
N GLY A 671 -23.20 -15.80 -21.48
CA GLY A 671 -23.85 -14.48 -21.45
C GLY A 671 -25.33 -14.46 -21.86
N ALA A 672 -25.90 -13.26 -21.97
CA ALA A 672 -27.35 -13.08 -22.20
C ALA A 672 -27.76 -13.55 -23.61
N ASN A 673 -28.28 -14.78 -23.71
CA ASN A 673 -28.93 -15.46 -24.84
C ASN A 673 -28.11 -16.42 -25.74
N THR A 674 -26.92 -16.86 -25.34
CA THR A 674 -26.19 -17.90 -26.11
C THR A 674 -25.93 -19.12 -25.21
N ALA A 675 -26.18 -20.32 -25.73
CA ALA A 675 -25.90 -21.59 -25.08
C ALA A 675 -25.02 -22.45 -26.00
N CYS A 676 -24.21 -23.33 -25.43
CA CYS A 676 -23.36 -24.28 -26.14
C CYS A 676 -23.63 -25.71 -25.64
N GLN A 677 -23.87 -26.66 -26.53
CA GLN A 677 -24.21 -28.04 -26.17
C GLN A 677 -23.47 -29.07 -27.02
N TRP A 678 -23.04 -30.15 -26.39
CA TRP A 678 -22.53 -31.33 -27.09
C TRP A 678 -23.70 -32.19 -27.57
N ILE A 679 -23.83 -32.35 -28.88
CA ILE A 679 -24.88 -33.18 -29.51
C ILE A 679 -24.22 -34.27 -30.35
N GLN A 680 -24.63 -35.52 -30.15
CA GLN A 680 -24.13 -36.64 -30.92
C GLN A 680 -24.95 -36.84 -32.20
N VAL A 681 -24.28 -37.03 -33.33
CA VAL A 681 -24.91 -37.34 -34.62
C VAL A 681 -25.34 -38.81 -34.64
N ASN A 682 -26.65 -39.04 -34.68
CA ASN A 682 -27.23 -40.38 -34.73
C ASN A 682 -27.21 -40.96 -36.17
N THR A 683 -27.22 -42.29 -36.27
CA THR A 683 -27.23 -43.10 -37.50
C THR A 683 -28.36 -42.76 -38.48
N GLU A 684 -29.49 -42.22 -38.00
CA GLU A 684 -30.67 -41.86 -38.81
C GLU A 684 -30.75 -40.37 -39.16
N SER A 685 -29.74 -39.57 -38.76
CA SER A 685 -29.77 -38.13 -39.00
C SER A 685 -29.62 -37.80 -40.50
N PRO A 686 -30.48 -36.93 -41.07
CA PRO A 686 -30.39 -36.47 -42.46
C PRO A 686 -29.16 -35.57 -42.74
N MET A 687 -28.33 -35.33 -41.72
CA MET A 687 -27.12 -34.52 -41.76
C MET A 687 -25.83 -35.36 -41.93
N VAL A 688 -25.92 -36.69 -41.85
CA VAL A 688 -24.79 -37.60 -42.08
C VAL A 688 -24.34 -37.55 -43.55
N ASP A 689 -23.02 -37.63 -43.78
CA ASP A 689 -22.34 -37.55 -45.08
C ASP A 689 -22.48 -36.20 -45.82
N LYS A 690 -22.97 -35.15 -45.13
CA LYS A 690 -22.97 -33.77 -45.64
C LYS A 690 -21.85 -32.95 -45.02
N THR A 691 -21.36 -31.98 -45.78
CA THR A 691 -20.36 -31.02 -45.27
C THR A 691 -21.01 -29.88 -44.47
N LEU A 692 -20.29 -29.31 -43.50
CA LEU A 692 -20.77 -28.15 -42.74
C LEU A 692 -21.16 -26.96 -43.64
N GLY A 693 -20.52 -26.82 -44.80
CA GLY A 693 -20.85 -25.81 -45.80
C GLY A 693 -22.17 -26.06 -46.52
N GLU A 694 -22.56 -27.32 -46.74
CA GLU A 694 -23.86 -27.70 -47.31
C GLU A 694 -25.00 -27.57 -46.29
N LEU A 695 -24.69 -27.77 -45.01
CA LEU A 695 -25.65 -27.68 -43.92
C LEU A 695 -25.98 -26.24 -43.52
N ASP A 696 -25.01 -25.33 -43.70
CA ASP A 696 -25.13 -23.88 -43.45
C ASP A 696 -25.85 -23.55 -42.12
N LEU A 697 -25.47 -24.25 -41.06
CA LEU A 697 -26.16 -24.25 -39.76
C LEU A 697 -26.26 -22.86 -39.12
N HIS A 698 -25.29 -21.99 -39.43
CA HIS A 698 -25.27 -20.61 -38.95
C HIS A 698 -26.40 -19.78 -39.58
N ASN A 699 -26.58 -19.84 -40.90
CA ASN A 699 -27.61 -19.04 -41.58
C ASN A 699 -29.00 -19.66 -41.47
N GLN A 700 -29.11 -20.99 -41.45
CA GLN A 700 -30.41 -21.68 -41.43
C GLN A 700 -31.02 -21.74 -40.02
N TYR A 701 -30.20 -21.92 -38.99
CA TYR A 701 -30.68 -22.18 -37.63
C TYR A 701 -30.11 -21.21 -36.59
N GLY A 702 -29.16 -20.33 -36.96
CA GLY A 702 -28.48 -19.46 -36.00
C GLY A 702 -27.55 -20.21 -35.06
N VAL A 703 -27.04 -21.38 -35.48
CA VAL A 703 -26.18 -22.26 -34.67
C VAL A 703 -24.81 -22.38 -35.32
N GLN A 704 -23.75 -22.20 -34.52
CA GLN A 704 -22.37 -22.35 -34.96
C GLN A 704 -21.76 -23.64 -34.41
N VAL A 705 -21.09 -24.40 -35.27
CA VAL A 705 -20.28 -25.56 -34.85
C VAL A 705 -18.93 -25.06 -34.36
N GLN A 706 -18.64 -25.25 -33.08
CA GLN A 706 -17.36 -24.85 -32.48
C GLN A 706 -16.34 -25.98 -32.51
N ALA A 707 -16.79 -27.23 -32.36
CA ALA A 707 -15.91 -28.40 -32.40
C ALA A 707 -16.65 -29.68 -32.83
N ILE A 708 -15.91 -30.64 -33.37
CA ILE A 708 -16.38 -32.00 -33.65
C ILE A 708 -15.44 -33.00 -33.00
N ARG A 709 -15.98 -34.05 -32.35
CA ARG A 709 -15.24 -35.18 -31.81
C ARG A 709 -15.57 -36.44 -32.61
N ARG A 710 -14.56 -37.02 -33.23
CA ARG A 710 -14.65 -38.23 -34.06
C ARG A 710 -13.67 -39.28 -33.54
N ASP A 711 -14.16 -40.45 -33.12
CA ASP A 711 -13.33 -41.56 -32.62
C ASP A 711 -12.26 -41.12 -31.59
N GLY A 712 -12.63 -40.20 -30.69
CA GLY A 712 -11.73 -39.67 -29.67
C GLY A 712 -10.78 -38.57 -30.13
N LYS A 713 -10.74 -38.21 -31.42
CA LYS A 713 -10.00 -37.04 -31.95
C LYS A 713 -10.87 -35.79 -31.94
N PHE A 714 -10.30 -34.69 -31.49
CA PHE A 714 -10.96 -33.39 -31.40
C PHE A 714 -10.59 -32.52 -32.61
N ILE A 715 -11.60 -32.00 -33.31
CA ILE A 715 -11.49 -31.13 -34.47
C ILE A 715 -12.05 -29.75 -34.05
N ARG A 716 -11.16 -28.80 -33.78
CA ARG A 716 -11.51 -27.43 -33.37
C ARG A 716 -11.81 -26.58 -34.60
N LEU A 717 -12.89 -25.79 -34.55
CA LEU A 717 -13.31 -24.87 -35.62
C LEU A 717 -13.33 -25.55 -37.00
N PRO A 718 -14.15 -26.60 -37.16
CA PRO A 718 -14.21 -27.35 -38.40
C PRO A 718 -14.58 -26.43 -39.57
N ASP A 719 -13.87 -26.60 -40.68
CA ASP A 719 -14.08 -25.79 -41.87
C ASP A 719 -15.35 -26.22 -42.63
N LYS A 720 -15.75 -25.42 -43.63
CA LYS A 720 -16.94 -25.70 -44.43
C LYS A 720 -16.85 -27.00 -45.23
N SER A 721 -15.66 -27.56 -45.43
CA SER A 721 -15.44 -28.84 -46.11
C SER A 721 -15.53 -30.06 -45.20
N THR A 722 -15.61 -29.87 -43.88
CA THR A 722 -15.68 -30.96 -42.92
C THR A 722 -17.02 -31.70 -43.05
N ASP A 723 -16.97 -33.01 -43.32
CA ASP A 723 -18.11 -33.91 -43.41
C ASP A 723 -18.59 -34.33 -42.00
N LEU A 724 -19.89 -34.56 -41.81
CA LEU A 724 -20.43 -35.14 -40.58
C LEU A 724 -20.55 -36.67 -40.69
N GLN A 725 -19.96 -37.38 -39.73
CA GLN A 725 -19.98 -38.83 -39.67
C GLN A 725 -20.87 -39.35 -38.53
N VAL A 726 -21.32 -40.59 -38.69
CA VAL A 726 -22.11 -41.30 -37.68
C VAL A 726 -21.30 -41.39 -36.37
N ARG A 727 -21.90 -41.01 -35.23
CA ARG A 727 -21.29 -40.90 -33.89
C ARG A 727 -20.35 -39.72 -33.66
N ASP A 728 -20.22 -38.79 -34.60
CA ASP A 728 -19.55 -37.53 -34.30
C ASP A 728 -20.28 -36.82 -33.14
N GLN A 729 -19.54 -36.30 -32.15
CA GLN A 729 -20.10 -35.40 -31.14
C GLN A 729 -19.76 -33.97 -31.54
N MET A 730 -20.76 -33.11 -31.68
CA MET A 730 -20.59 -31.73 -32.12
C MET A 730 -20.83 -30.78 -30.95
N LEU A 731 -19.93 -29.83 -30.73
CA LEU A 731 -20.17 -28.70 -29.84
C LEU A 731 -20.85 -27.59 -30.65
N LEU A 732 -22.12 -27.35 -30.36
CA LEU A 732 -22.97 -26.40 -31.07
C LEU A 732 -23.29 -25.22 -30.17
N CYS A 733 -23.08 -23.99 -30.65
CA CYS A 733 -23.39 -22.77 -29.91
C CYS A 733 -24.43 -21.92 -30.64
N GLY A 734 -25.47 -21.48 -29.94
CA GLY A 734 -26.56 -20.67 -30.48
C GLY A 734 -27.62 -20.34 -29.43
N SER A 735 -28.78 -19.82 -29.84
CA SER A 735 -29.90 -19.65 -28.90
C SER A 735 -30.43 -21.02 -28.43
N LEU A 736 -30.94 -21.12 -27.19
CA LEU A 736 -31.53 -22.38 -26.68
C LEU A 736 -32.62 -22.91 -27.61
N SER A 737 -33.50 -22.04 -28.14
CA SER A 737 -34.53 -22.42 -29.11
C SER A 737 -33.98 -22.96 -30.44
N SER A 738 -32.83 -22.44 -30.87
CA SER A 738 -32.15 -22.90 -32.08
C SER A 738 -31.50 -24.27 -31.88
N LEU A 739 -30.90 -24.48 -30.70
CA LEU A 739 -30.28 -25.75 -30.34
C LEU A 739 -31.32 -26.86 -30.19
N ASP A 740 -32.46 -26.59 -29.54
CA ASP A 740 -33.57 -27.55 -29.41
C ASP A 740 -34.15 -27.97 -30.77
N GLN A 741 -34.23 -27.05 -31.73
CA GLN A 741 -34.66 -27.36 -33.10
C GLN A 741 -33.65 -28.25 -33.83
N LEU A 742 -32.36 -27.97 -33.66
CA LEU A 742 -31.29 -28.76 -34.27
C LEU A 742 -31.18 -30.15 -33.65
N GLN A 743 -31.38 -30.26 -32.34
CA GLN A 743 -31.31 -31.51 -31.60
C GLN A 743 -32.33 -32.53 -32.12
N LYS A 744 -33.56 -32.10 -32.42
CA LYS A 744 -34.61 -32.96 -33.00
C LYS A 744 -34.26 -33.52 -34.39
N LEU A 745 -33.37 -32.85 -35.12
CA LEU A 745 -32.90 -33.30 -36.43
C LEU A 745 -31.68 -34.22 -36.32
N LEU A 746 -30.92 -34.11 -35.24
CA LEU A 746 -29.70 -34.88 -35.00
C LEU A 746 -29.94 -36.15 -34.17
N ASP A 747 -31.01 -36.18 -33.37
CA ASP A 747 -31.38 -37.28 -32.47
C ASP A 747 -32.87 -37.66 -32.65
N THR A 748 -33.16 -38.70 -33.44
CA THR A 748 -34.54 -39.16 -33.74
C THR A 748 -35.11 -40.14 -32.71
N THR A 749 -34.48 -40.31 -31.55
CA THR A 749 -35.00 -41.21 -30.50
C THR A 749 -34.90 -40.58 -29.12
N THR A 750 -35.89 -39.76 -28.74
CA THR A 750 -36.65 -39.91 -27.49
C THR A 750 -37.74 -38.83 -27.36
N GLU A 751 -38.99 -39.28 -27.31
CA GLU A 751 -40.09 -38.53 -26.72
C GLU A 751 -39.85 -38.41 -25.22
N GLU A 752 -39.43 -37.24 -24.74
CA GLU A 752 -39.94 -36.62 -23.51
C GLU A 752 -39.44 -35.16 -23.47
N PRO A 753 -40.35 -34.16 -23.44
CA PRO A 753 -39.93 -32.78 -23.24
C PRO A 753 -39.49 -32.63 -21.78
N LEU A 754 -38.20 -32.36 -21.54
CA LEU A 754 -37.75 -31.81 -20.26
C LEU A 754 -38.33 -30.40 -20.12
N SER A 755 -39.53 -30.32 -19.54
CA SER A 755 -40.11 -29.08 -19.06
C SER A 755 -39.22 -28.54 -17.93
N ILE A 756 -38.41 -27.53 -18.23
CA ILE A 756 -37.74 -26.73 -17.20
C ILE A 756 -38.81 -25.81 -16.59
N PRO A 757 -38.96 -25.76 -15.26
CA PRO A 757 -39.92 -24.88 -14.61
C PRO A 757 -39.51 -23.43 -14.86
N VAL A 758 -40.45 -22.63 -15.37
CA VAL A 758 -40.33 -21.17 -15.35
C VAL A 758 -40.32 -20.74 -13.89
N ILE A 759 -39.15 -20.39 -13.35
CA ILE A 759 -39.08 -19.63 -12.10
C ILE A 759 -39.60 -18.23 -12.43
N LYS A 760 -40.91 -18.02 -12.27
CA LYS A 760 -41.43 -16.68 -12.02
C LYS A 760 -40.87 -16.27 -10.66
N ALA A 761 -40.20 -15.12 -10.61
CA ALA A 761 -39.84 -14.47 -9.36
C ALA A 761 -41.12 -14.25 -8.54
N GLY A 762 -41.38 -15.18 -7.62
CA GLY A 762 -42.36 -15.10 -6.57
C GLY A 762 -41.60 -15.04 -5.26
N GLU A 763 -41.97 -14.07 -4.43
CA GLU A 763 -41.41 -13.77 -3.11
C GLU A 763 -41.03 -15.04 -2.34
N ALA A 764 -39.73 -15.19 -2.04
CA ALA A 764 -39.20 -16.36 -1.36
C ALA A 764 -39.57 -16.36 0.12
N GLU A 765 -40.57 -17.17 0.44
CA GLU A 765 -40.97 -17.64 1.77
C GLU A 765 -39.97 -18.69 2.32
N ALA A 766 -38.66 -18.42 2.23
CA ALA A 766 -37.58 -19.31 2.69
C ALA A 766 -36.67 -18.58 3.68
N LEU A 767 -37.26 -18.16 4.81
CA LEU A 767 -36.57 -17.47 5.91
C LEU A 767 -36.74 -18.22 7.24
N LYS A 768 -36.85 -19.56 7.22
CA LYS A 768 -37.16 -20.32 8.46
C LYS A 768 -36.28 -21.49 8.87
N ASP A 769 -35.33 -21.97 8.07
CA ASP A 769 -34.59 -23.17 8.46
C ASP A 769 -33.06 -22.98 8.42
N PHE A 770 -32.50 -22.03 9.16
CA PHE A 770 -31.07 -22.09 9.57
C PHE A 770 -30.84 -21.28 10.85
N LEU A 771 -31.37 -21.77 11.98
CA LEU A 771 -30.81 -21.49 13.31
C LEU A 771 -30.22 -22.82 13.84
N PRO A 772 -28.95 -22.86 14.27
CA PRO A 772 -28.43 -24.00 15.00
C PRO A 772 -28.75 -23.80 16.49
N MET A 773 -29.56 -24.69 17.06
CA MET A 773 -29.59 -24.92 18.50
C MET A 773 -29.55 -26.43 18.75
N ASP A 774 -28.42 -26.85 19.32
CA ASP A 774 -28.20 -27.93 20.26
C ASP A 774 -28.94 -29.27 20.05
N SER A 775 -28.18 -30.36 19.90
CA SER A 775 -27.77 -31.18 21.05
C SER A 775 -27.33 -32.60 20.68
N LEU A 776 -26.50 -33.15 21.57
CA LEU A 776 -26.34 -34.55 22.02
C LEU A 776 -24.98 -35.19 21.65
N LEU A 777 -24.02 -35.14 22.58
CA LEU A 777 -23.75 -36.09 23.69
C LEU A 777 -22.83 -37.24 23.22
N ASP A 778 -21.53 -37.13 23.51
CA ASP A 778 -20.80 -37.92 24.53
C ASP A 778 -19.39 -37.37 24.75
#